data_AF-A0A8H6TCM3-F1
#
_entry.id   AF-A0A8H6TCM3-F1
#
_cell.length_a   1.000
_cell.length_b   1.000
_cell.length_c   1.000
_cell.angle_alpha   90.00
_cell.angle_beta   90.00
_cell.angle_gamma   90.00
#
_symmetry.space_group_name_H-M   'P 1'
#
loop_
_entity.id
_entity.type
_entity.pdbx_description
1 polymer ?
#
loop_
_entity_poly.entity_id
_entity_poly.type
_entity_poly.pdbx_seq_one_letter_code
_entity_poly.pdbx_strand_id
1 'polypeptide(L)'
;MPSSTTHTSQSEREPLKPDEVKAWLNEQDISTIIEFTNVDRDVAEAALLKSKGNVQSALNDIFQGGMREPEEIEREKAAQSIREDFGHLFPGYTEPERGRDRGLRDLGGSRKNSIDLTSAEESSTRFRATTRSPDPNWALVPVASPAKPADDDLNKALQASLDDFAEESDDMPPDVISLRDGTRPIALRSDTPSKAYMALVFQSLFHVPQVRQRCSKLRLHLKDGAKPTDYPDSAIWTSLEVFTVLDIGDISVVVESDMIQAWDCPPLQHNLSVGQLSKHFLEKVVNVLQEDLNQQKLEEGRPKLFHFSYCKIHVAPSGPPTTVYKSETGHVVPIEISPDASPGGNSLVTRLSQTFNTYNADGSSDHQLITGASEMVTFEITVLAPVLPTPSPEPLTYPKTLFLDEFLAENLDLANETREDQRRYRGEIEALMERRRALTRFEDQDTLENLRGTIDYYENVAPKGSPEYFDGVLKCNIPERTAALQNNALNHAFQSNTNNLVIVIDQRVETLRADLERVSNNPELQKHAYDLRAVLVHTGYPGRKHIYSYVHDNGTWWHILDYTVREVTEDVVLSDPSGLHTNAGPYMLIYNRRQLDREIEKPEWPATFVVMPKIAIFSEPSLPLNHDVALHYCQFTRTTIAVRNPRLGVDVESARHRPPNIHKHLILKCCGSASKISSNAGASSNSTFSPSFFLWLMLGLFVASLLCRAATASITVYGQAGQVTLAVPNGTATAAPATVTTAAAYNTTVLKPPPIPNPPPAAAFTLTLQQSSSSVTGLSIPIKGTFWGFSVEMSVITQLFGKNSSYVQVPLLNLLANIQERAGAVHVRIGGNTQEYAYYVDALPDGHAISKEKADTKNPTETPAVIYTMDLFYLLSNISSLVNARWYIGMPFNDTSDFRFQIVEYAEAILGNNLLGVQVANEPDLYADHGHRNKTYSPQNYTNEFGQLVTAMAANGNIPVKNTLIGPSVSGTWTPEMVWNTGFIEEYTDSLGALAVEHYPTDNCQPIYGIGSFHDPQTEFPNFLNHTFGVTLCEPYLNSTAIAQQAGKPFLMFETNSASCGGFPGISDSFGAALWALDYGLQMAYSNFSGAMMHVGGQNVFYNPFTGMRLLRQ
;
A
#
# COMPACT_ATOMS: atom_id res chain seq x y z
N MET A 1 8.62 60.13 -50.19
CA MET A 1 8.74 61.61 -50.10
C MET A 1 8.50 62.02 -48.66
N PRO A 2 9.12 63.09 -48.16
CA PRO A 2 10.57 63.38 -48.14
C PRO A 2 11.03 63.50 -46.65
N SER A 3 12.23 63.90 -46.22
CA SER A 3 13.41 64.56 -46.80
C SER A 3 14.64 64.18 -45.92
N SER A 4 15.81 63.74 -46.40
CA SER A 4 16.91 64.57 -46.97
C SER A 4 17.06 65.93 -46.25
N THR A 5 18.18 66.46 -45.79
CA THR A 5 19.64 66.37 -46.04
C THR A 5 20.24 67.42 -45.05
N THR A 6 21.50 67.49 -44.63
CA THR A 6 22.79 67.64 -45.37
C THR A 6 23.97 67.45 -44.39
N HIS A 7 25.14 67.07 -44.91
CA HIS A 7 26.42 67.20 -44.19
C HIS A 7 26.84 68.67 -43.99
N THR A 8 27.52 68.95 -42.87
CA THR A 8 28.60 69.96 -42.78
C THR A 8 29.67 69.48 -41.80
N SER A 9 30.94 69.59 -42.19
CA SER A 9 32.12 69.22 -41.38
C SER A 9 32.85 70.48 -40.89
N GLN A 10 32.94 70.66 -39.57
CA GLN A 10 33.78 71.62 -38.82
C GLN A 10 33.69 71.20 -37.34
N SER A 11 34.73 71.27 -36.50
CA SER A 11 36.17 71.45 -36.69
C SER A 11 36.89 70.74 -35.54
N GLU A 12 38.15 70.35 -35.72
CA GLU A 12 38.95 69.81 -34.62
C GLU A 12 39.01 70.80 -33.44
N ARG A 13 38.76 70.30 -32.23
CA ARG A 13 39.34 70.86 -30.99
C ARG A 13 40.25 69.80 -30.44
N GLU A 14 41.46 70.21 -30.03
CA GLU A 14 42.41 69.32 -29.36
C GLU A 14 41.76 68.67 -28.13
N PRO A 15 42.06 67.40 -27.82
CA PRO A 15 41.66 66.82 -26.56
C PRO A 15 42.31 67.59 -25.40
N LEU A 16 41.50 68.00 -24.43
CA LEU A 16 41.96 68.63 -23.19
C LEU A 16 43.03 67.75 -22.53
N LYS A 17 44.09 68.39 -22.00
CA LYS A 17 45.18 67.66 -21.36
C LYS A 17 44.66 66.99 -20.07
N PRO A 18 45.13 65.78 -19.70
CA PRO A 18 44.58 65.03 -18.56
C PRO A 18 44.49 65.83 -17.25
N ASP A 19 45.48 66.70 -17.00
CA ASP A 19 45.57 67.52 -15.79
C ASP A 19 44.47 68.60 -15.69
N GLU A 20 43.91 69.05 -16.82
CA GLU A 20 42.82 70.05 -16.84
C GLU A 20 41.45 69.42 -16.56
N VAL A 21 41.29 68.10 -16.78
CA VAL A 21 40.03 67.39 -16.54
C VAL A 21 39.90 66.96 -15.07
N LYS A 22 41.01 66.66 -14.37
CA LYS A 22 40.99 66.37 -12.92
C LYS A 22 40.39 67.50 -12.08
N ALA A 23 40.51 68.76 -12.52
CA ALA A 23 39.92 69.91 -11.84
C ALA A 23 38.38 69.99 -11.89
N TRP A 24 37.71 69.13 -12.66
CA TRP A 24 36.25 69.06 -12.78
C TRP A 24 35.61 67.92 -11.97
N LEU A 25 36.41 67.06 -11.34
CA LEU A 25 35.90 65.98 -10.50
C LEU A 25 35.59 66.50 -9.10
N ASN A 26 34.32 66.38 -8.70
CA ASN A 26 33.87 66.71 -7.36
C ASN A 26 34.45 65.68 -6.36
N GLU A 27 35.20 66.16 -5.38
CA GLU A 27 35.84 65.30 -4.37
C GLU A 27 34.81 64.50 -3.54
N GLN A 28 33.59 65.02 -3.41
CA GLN A 28 32.49 64.33 -2.74
C GLN A 28 31.93 63.16 -3.56
N ASP A 29 31.95 63.25 -4.90
CA ASP A 29 31.53 62.16 -5.79
C ASP A 29 32.60 61.06 -5.85
N ILE A 30 33.88 61.43 -5.87
CA ILE A 30 35.00 60.48 -5.73
C ILE A 30 34.89 59.74 -4.38
N SER A 31 34.70 60.47 -3.28
CA SER A 31 34.52 59.87 -1.95
C SER A 31 33.31 58.95 -1.89
N THR A 32 32.20 59.31 -2.57
CA THR A 32 30.99 58.46 -2.63
C THR A 32 31.27 57.15 -3.35
N ILE A 33 32.04 57.15 -4.45
CA ILE A 33 32.41 55.90 -5.14
C ILE A 33 33.33 55.05 -4.28
N ILE A 34 34.32 55.66 -3.61
CA ILE A 34 35.23 54.93 -2.71
C ILE A 34 34.44 54.32 -1.54
N GLU A 35 33.52 55.05 -0.90
CA GLU A 35 32.68 54.51 0.18
C GLU A 35 31.76 53.36 -0.28
N PHE A 36 31.22 53.42 -1.51
CA PHE A 36 30.31 52.38 -2.01
C PHE A 36 31.02 51.14 -2.59
N THR A 37 32.24 51.27 -3.12
CA THR A 37 32.94 50.17 -3.82
C THR A 37 34.22 49.70 -3.13
N ASN A 38 34.76 50.49 -2.19
CA ASN A 38 36.00 50.23 -1.47
C ASN A 38 37.24 50.00 -2.37
N VAL A 39 37.29 50.70 -3.52
CA VAL A 39 38.45 50.72 -4.44
C VAL A 39 39.38 51.90 -4.17
N ASP A 40 40.64 51.81 -4.61
CA ASP A 40 41.61 52.89 -4.49
C ASP A 40 41.18 54.17 -5.24
N ARG A 41 41.63 55.33 -4.73
CA ARG A 41 41.21 56.66 -5.24
C ARG A 41 41.47 56.84 -6.74
N ASP A 42 42.60 56.36 -7.25
CA ASP A 42 42.93 56.45 -8.67
C ASP A 42 41.96 55.64 -9.55
N VAL A 43 41.45 54.51 -9.03
CA VAL A 43 40.47 53.64 -9.70
C VAL A 43 39.08 54.30 -9.72
N ALA A 44 38.68 54.91 -8.59
CA ALA A 44 37.45 55.68 -8.49
C ALA A 44 37.45 56.92 -9.40
N GLU A 45 38.56 57.67 -9.44
CA GLU A 45 38.76 58.80 -10.36
C GLU A 45 38.70 58.36 -11.82
N ALA A 46 39.34 57.24 -12.19
CA ALA A 46 39.30 56.69 -13.54
C ALA A 46 37.90 56.25 -13.98
N ALA A 47 37.13 55.61 -13.09
CA ALA A 47 35.74 55.22 -13.36
C ALA A 47 34.82 56.43 -13.54
N LEU A 48 34.98 57.48 -12.72
CA LEU A 48 34.26 58.76 -12.85
C LEU A 48 34.60 59.49 -14.16
N LEU A 49 35.88 59.50 -14.56
CA LEU A 49 36.34 60.06 -15.84
C LEU A 49 35.74 59.32 -17.04
N LYS A 50 35.81 57.98 -17.03
CA LYS A 50 35.20 57.12 -18.07
C LYS A 50 33.69 57.35 -18.17
N SER A 51 33.03 57.53 -17.03
CA SER A 51 31.59 57.78 -16.90
C SER A 51 31.20 59.26 -17.05
N LYS A 52 32.13 60.15 -17.41
CA LYS A 52 31.93 61.59 -17.60
C LYS A 52 31.24 62.30 -16.43
N GLY A 53 31.60 61.94 -15.20
CA GLY A 53 31.03 62.51 -13.98
C GLY A 53 29.76 61.84 -13.45
N ASN A 54 29.23 60.79 -14.11
CA ASN A 54 28.05 60.08 -13.61
C ASN A 54 28.43 58.99 -12.59
N VAL A 55 28.15 59.25 -11.31
CA VAL A 55 28.45 58.33 -10.19
C VAL A 55 27.78 56.96 -10.36
N GLN A 56 26.50 56.91 -10.72
CA GLN A 56 25.77 55.63 -10.82
C GLN A 56 26.32 54.73 -11.93
N SER A 57 26.70 55.33 -13.07
CA SER A 57 27.31 54.57 -14.18
C SER A 57 28.71 54.09 -13.82
N ALA A 58 29.50 54.89 -13.09
CA ALA A 58 30.83 54.51 -12.61
C ALA A 58 30.78 53.38 -11.59
N LEU A 59 29.81 53.41 -10.66
CA LEU A 59 29.55 52.32 -9.71
C LEU A 59 29.20 51.02 -10.44
N ASN A 60 28.30 51.07 -11.42
CA ASN A 60 27.90 49.88 -12.20
C ASN A 60 29.09 49.29 -12.99
N ASP A 61 29.92 50.12 -13.61
CA ASP A 61 31.13 49.68 -14.33
C ASP A 61 32.15 48.97 -13.42
N ILE A 62 32.28 49.43 -12.17
CA ILE A 62 33.15 48.79 -11.15
C ILE A 62 32.54 47.44 -10.72
N PHE A 63 31.26 47.41 -10.34
CA PHE A 63 30.61 46.19 -9.84
C PHE A 63 30.45 45.08 -10.90
N GLN A 64 30.45 45.42 -12.19
CA GLN A 64 30.41 44.43 -13.28
C GLN A 64 31.80 43.92 -13.70
N GLY A 65 32.87 44.24 -12.94
CA GLY A 65 34.23 43.74 -13.21
C GLY A 65 34.88 44.36 -14.45
N GLY A 66 34.50 45.59 -14.81
CA GLY A 66 34.88 46.26 -16.06
C GLY A 66 36.32 46.78 -16.15
N MET A 67 37.18 46.50 -15.16
CA MET A 67 38.61 46.82 -15.20
C MET A 67 39.45 45.56 -14.92
N ARG A 68 39.95 44.95 -16.00
CA ARG A 68 40.89 43.82 -15.95
C ARG A 68 42.33 44.32 -15.91
N GLU A 69 43.17 43.63 -15.16
CA GLU A 69 44.64 43.83 -15.14
C GLU A 69 45.24 43.62 -16.55
N PRO A 70 46.17 44.48 -17.01
CA PRO A 70 46.77 44.35 -18.35
C PRO A 70 47.50 43.01 -18.60
N GLU A 71 48.03 42.37 -17.56
CA GLU A 71 48.77 41.09 -17.69
C GLU A 71 47.88 39.90 -18.05
N GLU A 72 46.58 39.93 -17.77
CA GLU A 72 45.68 38.79 -17.99
C GLU A 72 45.30 38.67 -19.48
N ILE A 73 45.21 39.80 -20.18
CA ILE A 73 44.89 39.90 -21.61
C ILE A 73 46.03 39.34 -22.48
N GLU A 74 47.29 39.37 -22.04
CA GLU A 74 48.40 38.74 -22.76
C GLU A 74 48.40 37.21 -22.63
N ARG A 75 47.94 36.67 -21.48
CA ARG A 75 47.90 35.21 -21.25
C ARG A 75 46.83 34.53 -22.11
N GLU A 76 45.65 35.14 -22.28
CA GLU A 76 44.62 34.61 -23.19
C GLU A 76 45.07 34.66 -24.66
N LYS A 77 45.76 35.73 -25.11
CA LYS A 77 46.32 35.81 -26.46
C LYS A 77 47.38 34.74 -26.72
N ALA A 78 48.25 34.46 -25.74
CA ALA A 78 49.23 33.39 -25.84
C ALA A 78 48.57 31.99 -25.92
N ALA A 79 47.53 31.74 -25.11
CA ALA A 79 46.80 30.47 -25.14
C ALA A 79 46.03 30.23 -26.46
N GLN A 80 45.57 31.30 -27.12
CA GLN A 80 44.84 31.22 -28.37
C GLN A 80 45.77 30.98 -29.58
N SER A 81 46.94 31.64 -29.62
CA SER A 81 47.98 31.39 -30.64
C SER A 81 48.46 29.92 -30.64
N ILE A 82 48.67 29.32 -29.46
CA ILE A 82 49.13 27.92 -29.35
C ILE A 82 48.09 26.92 -29.91
N ARG A 83 46.79 27.26 -29.87
CA ARG A 83 45.72 26.43 -30.44
C ARG A 83 45.61 26.52 -31.96
N GLU A 84 46.00 27.65 -32.55
CA GLU A 84 45.94 27.85 -34.01
C GLU A 84 47.16 27.23 -34.72
N ASP A 85 48.35 27.26 -34.10
CA ASP A 85 49.60 26.79 -34.71
C ASP A 85 49.78 25.26 -34.81
N PHE A 86 49.01 24.44 -34.07
CA PHE A 86 49.19 22.97 -34.05
C PHE A 86 47.93 22.14 -34.31
N GLY A 87 46.76 22.76 -34.51
CA GLY A 87 45.46 22.07 -34.63
C GLY A 87 45.26 21.21 -35.89
N HIS A 88 46.22 21.18 -36.80
CA HIS A 88 46.06 20.65 -38.17
C HIS A 88 46.84 19.35 -38.46
N LEU A 89 47.38 18.65 -37.45
CA LEU A 89 48.28 17.51 -37.66
C LEU A 89 47.72 16.09 -37.47
N PHE A 90 46.62 15.86 -36.74
CA PHE A 90 46.07 14.48 -36.54
C PHE A 90 44.53 14.40 -36.47
N PRO A 91 43.86 13.78 -37.46
CA PRO A 91 42.40 13.57 -37.45
C PRO A 91 41.96 12.12 -37.14
N GLY A 92 40.86 11.95 -36.38
CA GLY A 92 39.97 10.79 -36.48
C GLY A 92 39.88 9.79 -35.30
N TYR A 93 38.65 9.63 -34.78
CA TYR A 93 38.03 8.46 -34.13
C TYR A 93 38.39 7.98 -32.68
N THR A 94 37.49 8.34 -31.75
CA THR A 94 36.71 7.50 -30.77
C THR A 94 37.36 6.59 -29.70
N GLU A 95 36.63 6.49 -28.57
CA GLU A 95 36.91 5.93 -27.22
C GLU A 95 37.38 4.45 -27.09
N PRO A 96 37.97 4.08 -25.93
CA PRO A 96 37.29 3.11 -25.04
C PRO A 96 37.51 3.27 -23.50
N GLU A 97 36.86 2.41 -22.70
CA GLU A 97 36.86 2.36 -21.21
C GLU A 97 38.17 1.85 -20.50
N ARG A 98 38.16 1.94 -19.14
CA ARG A 98 38.82 1.11 -18.09
C ARG A 98 40.31 1.28 -17.69
N GLY A 99 40.53 1.86 -16.48
CA GLY A 99 40.84 1.09 -15.24
C GLY A 99 42.29 0.73 -14.80
N ARG A 100 42.55 0.84 -13.47
CA ARG A 100 43.66 0.28 -12.62
C ARG A 100 45.04 1.03 -12.66
N ASP A 101 45.95 0.94 -11.67
CA ASP A 101 46.10 0.03 -10.50
C ASP A 101 46.84 0.64 -9.25
N ARG A 102 47.13 -0.19 -8.21
CA ARG A 102 47.45 0.11 -6.77
C ARG A 102 48.87 0.60 -6.34
N GLY A 103 48.98 1.06 -5.08
CA GLY A 103 50.13 0.86 -4.15
C GLY A 103 50.18 1.83 -2.93
N LEU A 104 49.74 1.50 -1.70
CA LEU A 104 50.29 0.65 -0.61
C LEU A 104 51.18 1.37 0.45
N ARG A 105 50.72 1.41 1.72
CA ARG A 105 51.38 1.60 3.07
C ARG A 105 50.62 2.61 3.95
N ASP A 106 50.63 2.56 5.30
CA ASP A 106 50.62 1.43 6.24
C ASP A 106 50.14 1.95 7.64
N LEU A 107 49.52 1.08 8.44
CA LEU A 107 49.19 1.12 9.89
C LEU A 107 49.18 2.45 10.72
N GLY A 108 48.04 2.66 11.42
CA GLY A 108 48.04 3.05 12.85
C GLY A 108 47.47 4.43 13.22
N GLY A 109 46.44 4.49 14.08
CA GLY A 109 45.98 5.77 14.67
C GLY A 109 44.53 5.80 15.18
N SER A 110 44.30 5.25 16.37
CA SER A 110 43.05 5.31 17.16
C SER A 110 42.22 6.61 17.01
N ARG A 111 40.98 6.53 16.48
CA ARG A 111 39.97 7.58 16.68
C ARG A 111 39.53 7.61 18.14
N LYS A 112 40.18 8.43 18.96
CA LYS A 112 39.61 8.89 20.23
C LYS A 112 38.56 9.94 19.93
N ASN A 113 37.29 9.61 20.12
CA ASN A 113 36.24 10.61 20.35
C ASN A 113 36.40 11.13 21.79
N SER A 114 37.41 11.95 22.04
CA SER A 114 37.41 12.83 23.22
C SER A 114 36.72 14.13 22.82
N ILE A 115 35.46 14.28 23.21
CA ILE A 115 34.81 15.58 23.21
C ILE A 115 35.49 16.38 24.33
N ASP A 116 36.27 17.39 23.96
CA ASP A 116 36.84 18.31 24.93
C ASP A 116 35.76 19.30 25.38
N LEU A 117 35.55 19.40 26.69
CA LEU A 117 34.40 20.06 27.32
C LEU A 117 34.84 21.10 28.36
N THR A 118 36.07 21.62 28.27
CA THR A 118 36.62 22.60 29.22
C THR A 118 36.54 24.06 28.75
N SER A 119 35.32 24.56 28.51
CA SER A 119 35.02 26.01 28.57
C SER A 119 33.54 26.22 28.81
N ALA A 120 33.16 26.61 30.03
CA ALA A 120 31.77 26.75 30.44
C ALA A 120 31.30 28.21 30.35
N GLU A 121 30.11 28.40 29.77
CA GLU A 121 29.11 29.34 30.30
C GLU A 121 27.77 28.61 30.43
N GLU A 122 27.04 28.87 31.52
CA GLU A 122 25.90 28.07 31.97
C GLU A 122 24.62 28.34 31.16
N SER A 123 24.51 27.78 29.96
CA SER A 123 23.24 27.75 29.22
C SER A 123 22.31 26.63 29.74
N SER A 124 21.35 26.98 30.59
CA SER A 124 20.33 26.03 31.06
C SER A 124 19.49 25.51 29.89
N THR A 125 19.56 24.20 29.58
CA THR A 125 18.85 23.62 28.44
C THR A 125 17.35 23.58 28.71
N ARG A 126 16.59 24.48 28.07
CA ARG A 126 15.16 24.63 28.29
C ARG A 126 14.37 23.84 27.23
N PHE A 127 14.00 22.61 27.57
CA PHE A 127 13.12 21.81 26.71
C PHE A 127 11.76 22.51 26.57
N ARG A 128 11.35 22.73 25.33
CA ARG A 128 10.03 23.23 24.94
C ARG A 128 9.33 22.14 24.12
N ALA A 129 8.00 22.11 24.16
CA ALA A 129 7.22 21.38 23.16
C ALA A 129 7.65 21.86 21.75
N THR A 130 7.76 20.92 20.80
CA THR A 130 8.35 21.20 19.49
C THR A 130 7.48 22.18 18.70
N THR A 131 8.07 23.30 18.27
CA THR A 131 7.46 24.20 17.26
C THR A 131 7.71 23.72 15.83
N ARG A 132 8.48 22.64 15.65
CA ARG A 132 8.55 21.90 14.38
C ARG A 132 7.13 21.45 14.05
N SER A 133 6.57 21.94 12.94
CA SER A 133 5.36 21.39 12.35
C SER A 133 5.49 19.86 12.30
N PRO A 134 4.47 19.07 12.67
CA PRO A 134 4.53 17.63 12.53
C PRO A 134 5.01 17.29 11.13
N ASP A 135 5.99 16.40 11.04
CA ASP A 135 6.27 15.74 9.77
C ASP A 135 4.93 15.15 9.27
N PRO A 136 4.52 15.34 8.00
CA PRO A 136 3.28 14.79 7.50
C PRO A 136 3.16 13.28 7.76
N ASN A 137 4.30 12.58 7.81
CA ASN A 137 4.40 11.15 8.07
C ASN A 137 4.30 10.79 9.57
N TRP A 138 4.28 11.79 10.47
CA TRP A 138 4.17 11.63 11.93
C TRP A 138 2.81 12.10 12.48
N ALA A 139 1.88 12.51 11.62
CA ALA A 139 0.54 12.92 12.01
C ALA A 139 -0.47 11.77 11.90
N LEU A 140 -1.08 11.39 13.03
CA LEU A 140 -2.37 10.68 13.00
C LEU A 140 -3.41 11.63 12.39
N VAL A 141 -3.93 11.27 11.22
CA VAL A 141 -4.92 12.07 10.47
C VAL A 141 -6.18 12.31 11.32
N PRO A 142 -6.54 13.57 11.63
CA PRO A 142 -7.88 13.90 12.10
C PRO A 142 -8.84 13.76 10.91
N VAL A 143 -9.91 12.98 11.07
CA VAL A 143 -10.90 12.72 10.00
C VAL A 143 -11.78 13.97 9.75
N ALA A 144 -11.20 14.99 9.11
CA ALA A 144 -11.89 16.23 8.72
C ALA A 144 -11.18 17.08 7.63
N SER A 145 -10.45 16.47 6.68
CA SER A 145 -10.08 17.07 5.38
C SER A 145 -9.51 16.00 4.43
N PRO A 146 -9.65 16.15 3.09
CA PRO A 146 -9.34 15.09 2.14
C PRO A 146 -7.83 14.81 2.03
N ALA A 147 -7.47 13.52 2.03
CA ALA A 147 -6.10 13.05 1.91
C ALA A 147 -5.54 13.16 0.47
N LYS A 148 -4.22 13.01 0.33
CA LYS A 148 -3.57 12.83 -0.97
C LYS A 148 -3.85 11.42 -1.52
N PRO A 149 -3.88 11.20 -2.85
CA PRO A 149 -4.38 9.93 -3.40
C PRO A 149 -3.48 8.69 -3.19
N ALA A 150 -2.15 8.86 -3.15
CA ALA A 150 -1.21 7.75 -3.37
C ALA A 150 -1.21 6.65 -2.28
N ASP A 151 -1.26 7.01 -1.00
CA ASP A 151 -1.14 6.03 0.09
C ASP A 151 -2.44 5.25 0.35
N ASP A 152 -3.59 5.85 0.03
CA ASP A 152 -4.90 5.17 0.12
C ASP A 152 -5.04 4.10 -0.96
N ASP A 153 -4.49 4.33 -2.15
CA ASP A 153 -4.57 3.37 -3.26
C ASP A 153 -3.62 2.17 -3.04
N LEU A 154 -2.40 2.40 -2.55
CA LEU A 154 -1.52 1.31 -2.09
C LEU A 154 -2.20 0.43 -1.02
N ASN A 155 -2.85 1.06 -0.04
CA ASN A 155 -3.57 0.35 1.02
C ASN A 155 -4.80 -0.40 0.51
N LYS A 156 -5.56 0.15 -0.45
CA LYS A 156 -6.68 -0.55 -1.09
C LYS A 156 -6.20 -1.74 -1.92
N ALA A 157 -5.11 -1.61 -2.69
CA ALA A 157 -4.54 -2.70 -3.49
C ALA A 157 -4.11 -3.87 -2.61
N LEU A 158 -3.41 -3.57 -1.51
CA LEU A 158 -2.96 -4.56 -0.54
C LEU A 158 -4.14 -5.19 0.21
N GLN A 159 -5.14 -4.41 0.61
CA GLN A 159 -6.31 -4.93 1.32
C GLN A 159 -7.21 -5.79 0.42
N ALA A 160 -7.40 -5.40 -0.85
CA ALA A 160 -8.08 -6.22 -1.86
C ALA A 160 -7.31 -7.51 -2.18
N SER A 161 -5.97 -7.45 -2.26
CA SER A 161 -5.12 -8.64 -2.41
C SER A 161 -5.15 -9.55 -1.17
N LEU A 162 -5.42 -9.01 0.02
CA LEU A 162 -5.45 -9.76 1.29
C LEU A 162 -6.77 -10.52 1.53
N ASP A 163 -7.90 -10.01 1.05
CA ASP A 163 -9.18 -10.73 1.05
C ASP A 163 -9.16 -11.96 0.12
N ASP A 164 -8.15 -12.05 -0.77
CA ASP A 164 -8.04 -13.04 -1.85
C ASP A 164 -7.20 -14.29 -1.49
N PHE A 165 -6.50 -14.30 -0.35
CA PHE A 165 -5.63 -15.42 0.10
C PHE A 165 -6.37 -16.60 0.75
N ALA A 166 -7.69 -16.74 0.54
CA ALA A 166 -8.40 -17.96 0.89
C ALA A 166 -7.97 -19.08 -0.07
N GLU A 167 -7.54 -20.23 0.49
CA GLU A 167 -7.05 -21.40 -0.28
C GLU A 167 -7.96 -21.73 -1.48
N GLU A 168 -7.37 -22.10 -2.64
CA GLU A 168 -8.11 -22.75 -3.72
C GLU A 168 -8.47 -24.18 -3.31
N SER A 169 -9.44 -24.32 -2.39
CA SER A 169 -10.35 -25.45 -2.41
C SER A 169 -11.24 -25.35 -3.65
N ASP A 170 -11.65 -26.49 -4.21
CA ASP A 170 -12.68 -26.56 -5.25
C ASP A 170 -14.00 -25.98 -4.71
N ASP A 171 -14.18 -24.67 -4.88
CA ASP A 171 -15.43 -23.97 -4.57
C ASP A 171 -16.49 -24.42 -5.59
N MET A 172 -17.11 -25.56 -5.29
CA MET A 172 -18.41 -25.97 -5.81
C MET A 172 -19.35 -24.76 -5.75
N PRO A 173 -20.22 -24.56 -6.78
CA PRO A 173 -21.23 -23.52 -6.69
C PRO A 173 -22.08 -23.75 -5.44
N PRO A 174 -22.61 -22.69 -4.78
CA PRO A 174 -23.52 -22.89 -3.67
C PRO A 174 -24.67 -23.79 -4.10
N ASP A 175 -25.00 -24.82 -3.30
CA ASP A 175 -26.05 -25.83 -3.58
C ASP A 175 -27.47 -25.24 -3.78
N VAL A 176 -27.60 -23.92 -3.70
CA VAL A 176 -28.83 -23.14 -3.82
C VAL A 176 -28.66 -22.15 -4.96
N ILE A 177 -29.35 -22.42 -6.08
CA ILE A 177 -29.55 -21.43 -7.16
C ILE A 177 -30.32 -20.25 -6.54
N SER A 178 -29.64 -19.11 -6.39
CA SER A 178 -30.25 -17.87 -5.91
C SER A 178 -30.89 -17.09 -7.05
N LEU A 179 -31.98 -16.40 -6.74
CA LEU A 179 -32.65 -15.52 -7.69
C LEU A 179 -31.92 -14.18 -7.81
N ARG A 180 -32.10 -13.54 -8.96
CA ARG A 180 -31.55 -12.22 -9.29
C ARG A 180 -32.26 -11.12 -8.51
N ASP A 181 -31.52 -10.40 -7.68
CA ASP A 181 -32.04 -9.22 -6.96
C ASP A 181 -32.21 -8.02 -7.91
N GLY A 182 -33.41 -7.85 -8.46
CA GLY A 182 -33.79 -6.68 -9.24
C GLY A 182 -32.98 -6.54 -10.54
N THR A 183 -32.28 -5.41 -10.70
CA THR A 183 -31.52 -5.09 -11.93
C THR A 183 -30.09 -5.64 -11.95
N ARG A 184 -29.56 -6.13 -10.82
CA ARG A 184 -28.19 -6.65 -10.65
C ARG A 184 -27.80 -7.59 -11.81
N PRO A 185 -26.66 -7.39 -12.52
CA PRO A 185 -26.22 -8.29 -13.58
C PRO A 185 -26.06 -9.73 -13.10
N ILE A 186 -26.25 -10.66 -14.04
CA ILE A 186 -26.05 -12.10 -13.82
C ILE A 186 -24.55 -12.40 -13.97
N ALA A 187 -23.95 -13.15 -13.05
CA ALA A 187 -22.56 -13.57 -13.19
C ALA A 187 -22.42 -14.69 -14.23
N LEU A 188 -21.49 -14.56 -15.18
CA LEU A 188 -21.10 -15.63 -16.08
C LEU A 188 -19.84 -16.31 -15.55
N ARG A 189 -19.95 -17.58 -15.17
CA ARG A 189 -18.87 -18.40 -14.61
C ARG A 189 -18.47 -19.52 -15.57
N SER A 190 -17.17 -19.76 -15.71
CA SER A 190 -16.62 -20.96 -16.34
C SER A 190 -16.67 -22.15 -15.36
N ASP A 191 -17.02 -23.33 -15.86
CA ASP A 191 -16.82 -24.59 -15.12
C ASP A 191 -15.32 -24.82 -14.81
N THR A 192 -14.48 -24.53 -15.80
CA THR A 192 -13.04 -24.78 -15.84
C THR A 192 -12.29 -23.53 -15.36
N PRO A 193 -11.59 -23.54 -14.21
CA PRO A 193 -10.91 -22.35 -13.67
C PRO A 193 -9.91 -21.73 -14.65
N SER A 194 -9.13 -22.55 -15.36
CA SER A 194 -8.15 -22.10 -16.36
C SER A 194 -8.76 -21.49 -17.63
N LYS A 195 -10.09 -21.47 -17.78
CA LYS A 195 -10.80 -20.80 -18.89
C LYS A 195 -11.69 -19.64 -18.42
N ALA A 196 -11.62 -19.25 -17.14
CA ALA A 196 -12.44 -18.17 -16.58
C ALA A 196 -12.29 -16.81 -17.31
N TYR A 197 -11.13 -16.55 -17.92
CA TYR A 197 -10.90 -15.35 -18.75
C TYR A 197 -11.89 -15.24 -19.93
N MET A 198 -12.32 -16.37 -20.52
CA MET A 198 -13.29 -16.39 -21.63
C MET A 198 -14.66 -15.90 -21.17
N ALA A 199 -15.08 -16.28 -19.96
CA ALA A 199 -16.35 -15.82 -19.37
C ALA A 199 -16.34 -14.30 -19.14
N LEU A 200 -15.25 -13.75 -18.59
CA LEU A 200 -15.11 -12.30 -18.35
C LEU A 200 -15.12 -11.48 -19.65
N VAL A 201 -14.39 -11.92 -20.69
CA VAL A 201 -14.38 -11.25 -22.00
C VAL A 201 -15.77 -11.29 -22.64
N PHE A 202 -16.43 -12.44 -22.61
CA PHE A 202 -17.75 -12.60 -23.23
C PHE A 202 -18.85 -11.82 -22.48
N GLN A 203 -18.80 -11.81 -21.15
CA GLN A 203 -19.68 -10.98 -20.32
C GLN A 203 -19.43 -9.47 -20.57
N SER A 204 -18.18 -9.06 -20.72
CA SER A 204 -17.85 -7.66 -21.04
C SER A 204 -18.42 -7.21 -22.38
N LEU A 205 -18.43 -8.09 -23.40
CA LEU A 205 -19.11 -7.85 -24.68
C LEU A 205 -20.62 -7.65 -24.53
N PHE A 206 -21.29 -8.45 -23.69
CA PHE A 206 -22.72 -8.30 -23.42
C PHE A 206 -23.09 -6.93 -22.83
N HIS A 207 -22.21 -6.34 -22.02
CA HIS A 207 -22.43 -5.02 -21.42
C HIS A 207 -22.15 -3.84 -22.38
N VAL A 208 -21.69 -4.08 -23.61
CA VAL A 208 -21.69 -3.08 -24.68
C VAL A 208 -23.09 -3.05 -25.34
N PRO A 209 -23.88 -1.95 -25.23
CA PRO A 209 -25.28 -1.96 -25.66
C PRO A 209 -25.46 -2.23 -27.16
N GLN A 210 -24.57 -1.69 -28.00
CA GLN A 210 -24.57 -1.91 -29.45
C GLN A 210 -24.33 -3.39 -29.78
N VAL A 211 -23.39 -4.05 -29.10
CA VAL A 211 -23.13 -5.49 -29.27
C VAL A 211 -24.38 -6.30 -28.91
N ARG A 212 -24.97 -6.04 -27.74
CA ARG A 212 -26.22 -6.69 -27.31
C ARG A 212 -27.36 -6.48 -28.32
N GLN A 213 -27.55 -5.25 -28.81
CA GLN A 213 -28.57 -4.90 -29.80
C GLN A 213 -28.36 -5.63 -31.14
N ARG A 214 -27.13 -5.63 -31.69
CA ARG A 214 -26.85 -6.35 -32.95
C ARG A 214 -27.01 -7.87 -32.79
N CYS A 215 -26.53 -8.43 -31.68
CA CYS A 215 -26.65 -9.86 -31.37
C CYS A 215 -28.10 -10.32 -31.25
N SER A 216 -28.99 -9.53 -30.64
CA SER A 216 -30.43 -9.87 -30.62
C SER A 216 -31.08 -9.98 -32.00
N LYS A 217 -30.54 -9.26 -33.00
CA LYS A 217 -31.07 -9.20 -34.37
C LYS A 217 -30.47 -10.25 -35.31
N LEU A 218 -29.37 -10.91 -34.94
CA LEU A 218 -28.79 -12.01 -35.68
C LEU A 218 -29.79 -13.16 -35.85
N ARG A 219 -29.76 -13.81 -37.02
CA ARG A 219 -30.62 -14.94 -37.38
C ARG A 219 -29.75 -16.12 -37.76
N LEU A 220 -29.86 -17.22 -37.02
CA LEU A 220 -29.06 -18.41 -37.27
C LEU A 220 -29.56 -19.13 -38.53
N HIS A 221 -28.62 -19.55 -39.39
CA HIS A 221 -28.90 -20.23 -40.66
C HIS A 221 -29.17 -21.74 -40.46
N LEU A 222 -30.24 -22.05 -39.71
CA LEU A 222 -30.57 -23.42 -39.29
C LEU A 222 -31.10 -24.27 -40.45
N LYS A 223 -30.49 -25.44 -40.65
CA LYS A 223 -31.16 -26.57 -41.33
C LYS A 223 -32.09 -27.23 -40.32
N ASP A 224 -33.38 -27.26 -40.63
CA ASP A 224 -34.46 -27.92 -39.88
C ASP A 224 -34.68 -27.48 -38.41
N GLY A 225 -34.00 -26.42 -37.95
CA GLY A 225 -34.23 -25.81 -36.63
C GLY A 225 -33.50 -26.46 -35.44
N ALA A 226 -32.58 -27.41 -35.70
CA ALA A 226 -31.77 -28.06 -34.65
C ALA A 226 -30.55 -27.20 -34.24
N LYS A 227 -30.04 -27.40 -33.02
CA LYS A 227 -28.77 -26.78 -32.53
C LYS A 227 -27.61 -27.22 -33.45
N PRO A 228 -26.89 -26.28 -34.11
CA PRO A 228 -25.74 -26.63 -34.94
C PRO A 228 -24.62 -27.27 -34.12
N THR A 229 -23.93 -28.24 -34.70
CA THR A 229 -22.73 -28.87 -34.12
C THR A 229 -21.43 -28.24 -34.63
N ASP A 230 -21.46 -27.68 -35.83
CA ASP A 230 -20.27 -27.32 -36.58
C ASP A 230 -19.88 -25.86 -36.29
N TYR A 231 -18.58 -25.60 -36.10
CA TYR A 231 -18.04 -24.24 -35.97
C TYR A 231 -18.08 -23.54 -37.34
N PRO A 232 -18.47 -22.25 -37.44
CA PRO A 232 -18.76 -21.32 -36.33
C PRO A 232 -20.20 -21.32 -35.81
N ASP A 233 -21.16 -21.92 -36.52
CA ASP A 233 -22.60 -21.82 -36.22
C ASP A 233 -22.95 -22.31 -34.80
N SER A 234 -22.27 -23.33 -34.29
CA SER A 234 -22.43 -23.84 -32.92
C SER A 234 -21.96 -22.85 -31.84
N ALA A 235 -20.87 -22.13 -32.11
CA ALA A 235 -20.35 -21.08 -31.24
C ALA A 235 -21.28 -19.86 -31.23
N ILE A 236 -21.79 -19.43 -32.40
CA ILE A 236 -22.78 -18.34 -32.48
C ILE A 236 -24.09 -18.74 -31.78
N TRP A 237 -24.57 -19.97 -31.96
CA TRP A 237 -25.76 -20.48 -31.24
C TRP A 237 -25.59 -20.36 -29.72
N THR A 238 -24.53 -20.94 -29.16
CA THR A 238 -24.29 -20.94 -27.71
C THR A 238 -24.07 -19.53 -27.17
N SER A 239 -23.38 -18.67 -27.93
CA SER A 239 -23.23 -17.25 -27.57
C SER A 239 -24.56 -16.47 -27.52
N LEU A 240 -25.49 -16.72 -28.45
CA LEU A 240 -26.83 -16.09 -28.43
C LEU A 240 -27.71 -16.66 -27.32
N GLU A 241 -27.58 -17.95 -27.00
CA GLU A 241 -28.23 -18.60 -25.87
C GLU A 241 -27.80 -17.94 -24.54
N VAL A 242 -26.49 -17.83 -24.29
CA VAL A 242 -25.92 -17.17 -23.11
C VAL A 242 -26.31 -15.69 -23.03
N PHE A 243 -26.19 -14.92 -24.12
CA PHE A 243 -26.62 -13.51 -24.12
C PHE A 243 -28.12 -13.35 -23.83
N THR A 244 -28.98 -14.28 -24.29
CA THR A 244 -30.40 -14.24 -23.95
C THR A 244 -30.61 -14.50 -22.45
N VAL A 245 -29.91 -15.49 -21.87
CA VAL A 245 -29.96 -15.77 -20.43
C VAL A 245 -29.47 -14.57 -19.61
N LEU A 246 -28.36 -13.93 -19.98
CA LEU A 246 -27.84 -12.74 -19.28
C LEU A 246 -28.81 -11.54 -19.27
N ASP A 247 -29.65 -11.41 -20.31
CA ASP A 247 -30.58 -10.29 -20.45
C ASP A 247 -31.94 -10.54 -19.78
N ILE A 248 -32.53 -11.73 -19.95
CA ILE A 248 -33.89 -12.05 -19.48
C ILE A 248 -33.97 -13.14 -18.40
N GLY A 249 -32.84 -13.60 -17.85
CA GLY A 249 -32.78 -14.59 -16.78
C GLY A 249 -33.12 -14.02 -15.39
N ASP A 250 -33.79 -14.85 -14.59
CA ASP A 250 -34.12 -14.58 -13.18
C ASP A 250 -33.10 -15.20 -12.18
N ILE A 251 -32.05 -15.85 -12.68
CA ILE A 251 -30.99 -16.49 -11.86
C ILE A 251 -29.81 -15.53 -11.64
N SER A 252 -29.13 -15.65 -10.50
CA SER A 252 -28.00 -14.77 -10.13
C SER A 252 -26.67 -15.14 -10.81
N VAL A 253 -26.47 -16.41 -11.17
CA VAL A 253 -25.23 -16.98 -11.71
C VAL A 253 -25.57 -18.00 -12.79
N VAL A 254 -24.79 -17.99 -13.89
CA VAL A 254 -24.80 -19.01 -14.95
C VAL A 254 -23.42 -19.67 -14.97
N VAL A 255 -23.38 -21.00 -14.95
CA VAL A 255 -22.14 -21.76 -15.15
C VAL A 255 -22.16 -22.34 -16.56
N GLU A 256 -21.29 -21.85 -17.43
CA GLU A 256 -21.22 -22.27 -18.83
C GLU A 256 -20.06 -23.23 -19.08
N SER A 257 -20.35 -24.29 -19.84
CA SER A 257 -19.36 -25.22 -20.41
C SER A 257 -19.50 -25.28 -21.93
N ASP A 258 -20.72 -25.47 -22.44
CA ASP A 258 -21.05 -25.54 -23.87
C ASP A 258 -20.44 -24.40 -24.69
N MET A 259 -20.66 -23.14 -24.28
CA MET A 259 -20.11 -21.98 -24.98
C MET A 259 -18.57 -21.96 -24.94
N ILE A 260 -17.97 -22.32 -23.81
CA ILE A 260 -16.52 -22.32 -23.60
C ILE A 260 -15.82 -23.43 -24.39
N GLN A 261 -16.51 -24.56 -24.60
CA GLN A 261 -16.07 -25.63 -25.48
C GLN A 261 -16.25 -25.26 -26.96
N ALA A 262 -17.39 -24.68 -27.34
CA ALA A 262 -17.71 -24.35 -28.74
C ALA A 262 -16.74 -23.31 -29.36
N TRP A 263 -16.25 -22.36 -28.57
CA TRP A 263 -15.24 -21.41 -29.03
C TRP A 263 -13.80 -21.96 -29.09
N ASP A 264 -13.54 -23.14 -28.53
CA ASP A 264 -12.24 -23.86 -28.53
C ASP A 264 -11.00 -22.93 -28.47
N CYS A 265 -10.73 -22.39 -27.28
CA CYS A 265 -9.52 -21.62 -26.98
C CYS A 265 -8.64 -22.32 -25.92
N PRO A 266 -7.31 -22.05 -25.92
CA PRO A 266 -6.38 -22.65 -24.97
C PRO A 266 -6.71 -22.28 -23.51
N PRO A 267 -6.47 -23.18 -22.53
CA PRO A 267 -6.50 -22.80 -21.12
C PRO A 267 -5.34 -21.87 -20.76
N LEU A 268 -5.46 -21.16 -19.63
CA LEU A 268 -4.37 -20.41 -19.00
C LEU A 268 -3.15 -21.33 -18.76
N GLN A 269 -1.98 -20.89 -19.21
CA GLN A 269 -0.70 -21.60 -19.06
C GLN A 269 0.35 -20.64 -18.49
N HIS A 270 1.33 -21.16 -17.72
CA HIS A 270 2.34 -20.35 -17.01
C HIS A 270 3.23 -19.46 -17.90
N ASN A 271 3.16 -19.57 -19.23
CA ASN A 271 3.98 -18.88 -20.21
C ASN A 271 3.22 -17.86 -21.09
N LEU A 272 1.91 -17.68 -20.90
CA LEU A 272 1.07 -16.77 -21.68
C LEU A 272 0.34 -15.80 -20.75
N SER A 273 0.33 -14.51 -21.09
CA SER A 273 -0.37 -13.52 -20.25
C SER A 273 -1.89 -13.64 -20.41
N VAL A 274 -2.63 -13.30 -19.35
CA VAL A 274 -4.11 -13.24 -19.39
C VAL A 274 -4.57 -12.30 -20.51
N GLY A 275 -3.89 -11.15 -20.68
CA GLY A 275 -4.18 -10.19 -21.75
C GLY A 275 -4.05 -10.78 -23.16
N GLN A 276 -2.98 -11.53 -23.42
CA GLN A 276 -2.78 -12.19 -24.73
C GLN A 276 -3.84 -13.25 -25.02
N LEU A 277 -4.21 -14.07 -24.04
CA LEU A 277 -5.26 -15.10 -24.18
C LEU A 277 -6.65 -14.47 -24.36
N SER A 278 -6.98 -13.45 -23.57
CA SER A 278 -8.22 -12.68 -23.68
C SER A 278 -8.32 -11.96 -25.02
N LYS A 279 -7.23 -11.37 -25.52
CA LYS A 279 -7.15 -10.77 -26.86
C LYS A 279 -7.39 -11.80 -27.95
N HIS A 280 -6.69 -12.94 -27.93
CA HIS A 280 -6.85 -13.97 -28.95
C HIS A 280 -8.28 -14.54 -29.00
N PHE A 281 -8.90 -14.75 -27.83
CA PHE A 281 -10.31 -15.15 -27.76
C PHE A 281 -11.24 -14.06 -28.27
N LEU A 282 -11.04 -12.80 -27.87
CA LEU A 282 -11.83 -11.66 -28.35
C LEU A 282 -11.74 -11.51 -29.87
N GLU A 283 -10.53 -11.57 -30.44
CA GLU A 283 -10.29 -11.54 -31.89
C GLU A 283 -11.06 -12.65 -32.61
N LYS A 284 -11.04 -13.88 -32.09
CA LYS A 284 -11.80 -15.02 -32.65
C LYS A 284 -13.31 -14.73 -32.65
N VAL A 285 -13.85 -14.21 -31.54
CA VAL A 285 -15.27 -13.87 -31.39
C VAL A 285 -15.69 -12.74 -32.31
N VAL A 286 -14.97 -11.60 -32.31
CA VAL A 286 -15.38 -10.41 -33.08
C VAL A 286 -15.23 -10.61 -34.59
N ASN A 287 -14.26 -11.41 -35.05
CA ASN A 287 -14.13 -11.73 -36.47
C ASN A 287 -15.35 -12.54 -36.97
N VAL A 288 -15.73 -13.60 -36.24
CA VAL A 288 -16.89 -14.45 -36.57
C VAL A 288 -18.19 -13.65 -36.53
N LEU A 289 -18.43 -12.90 -35.45
CA LEU A 289 -19.65 -12.09 -35.31
C LEU A 289 -19.72 -10.97 -36.36
N GLN A 290 -18.60 -10.32 -36.68
CA GLN A 290 -18.53 -9.31 -37.73
C GLN A 290 -18.87 -9.90 -39.11
N GLU A 291 -18.37 -11.10 -39.42
CA GLU A 291 -18.63 -11.75 -40.70
C GLU A 291 -20.12 -12.03 -40.88
N ASP A 292 -20.78 -12.62 -39.88
CA ASP A 292 -22.22 -12.91 -39.92
C ASP A 292 -23.07 -11.62 -39.96
N LEU A 293 -22.71 -10.59 -39.20
CA LEU A 293 -23.34 -9.25 -39.29
C LEU A 293 -23.25 -8.64 -40.69
N ASN A 294 -22.13 -8.84 -41.39
CA ASN A 294 -21.94 -8.40 -42.78
C ASN A 294 -22.76 -9.24 -43.76
N GLN A 295 -22.75 -10.57 -43.63
CA GLN A 295 -23.52 -11.48 -44.48
C GLN A 295 -25.03 -11.20 -44.40
N GLN A 296 -25.54 -10.93 -43.19
CA GLN A 296 -26.95 -10.59 -42.94
C GLN A 296 -27.28 -9.11 -43.20
N LYS A 297 -26.32 -8.29 -43.64
CA LYS A 297 -26.45 -6.84 -43.91
C LYS A 297 -26.97 -6.02 -42.72
N LEU A 298 -26.73 -6.49 -41.49
CA LEU A 298 -27.23 -5.84 -40.28
C LEU A 298 -26.55 -4.51 -39.95
N GLU A 299 -25.50 -4.14 -40.71
CA GLU A 299 -24.73 -2.89 -40.58
C GLU A 299 -24.92 -1.87 -41.73
N GLU A 300 -25.86 -2.11 -42.65
CA GLU A 300 -26.06 -1.22 -43.81
C GLU A 300 -26.35 0.24 -43.38
N GLY A 301 -25.51 1.18 -43.84
CA GLY A 301 -25.59 2.60 -43.50
C GLY A 301 -25.08 2.98 -42.10
N ARG A 302 -24.31 2.12 -41.41
CA ARG A 302 -23.69 2.41 -40.11
C ARG A 302 -22.17 2.12 -40.14
N PRO A 303 -21.38 2.67 -39.19
CA PRO A 303 -20.03 2.18 -38.95
C PRO A 303 -20.05 0.70 -38.56
N LYS A 304 -18.95 -0.01 -38.84
CA LYS A 304 -18.77 -1.40 -38.40
C LYS A 304 -18.73 -1.46 -36.87
N LEU A 305 -19.35 -2.47 -36.28
CA LEU A 305 -19.39 -2.61 -34.83
C LEU A 305 -18.00 -2.79 -34.22
N PHE A 306 -17.23 -3.78 -34.68
CA PHE A 306 -15.97 -4.16 -34.05
C PHE A 306 -14.70 -3.67 -34.77
N HIS A 307 -14.80 -3.40 -36.07
CA HIS A 307 -13.63 -3.22 -36.92
C HIS A 307 -13.43 -1.77 -37.35
N PHE A 308 -12.27 -1.19 -37.02
CA PHE A 308 -11.84 0.09 -37.54
C PHE A 308 -10.86 -0.10 -38.70
N SER A 309 -10.80 0.87 -39.60
CA SER A 309 -9.83 0.93 -40.69
C SER A 309 -8.80 2.01 -40.41
N TYR A 310 -7.51 1.71 -40.64
CA TYR A 310 -6.41 2.66 -40.46
C TYR A 310 -5.43 2.61 -41.64
N CYS A 311 -4.53 3.59 -41.72
CA CYS A 311 -3.41 3.62 -42.65
C CYS A 311 -2.17 4.23 -41.98
N LYS A 312 -0.99 3.99 -42.57
CA LYS A 312 0.26 4.64 -42.16
C LYS A 312 0.64 5.74 -43.16
N ILE A 313 1.10 6.88 -42.66
CA ILE A 313 1.67 7.96 -43.45
C ILE A 313 3.07 8.31 -42.96
N HIS A 314 3.90 8.82 -43.87
CA HIS A 314 5.22 9.35 -43.57
C HIS A 314 5.25 10.85 -43.94
N VAL A 315 5.67 11.70 -43.02
CA VAL A 315 5.76 13.16 -43.20
C VAL A 315 7.25 13.53 -43.24
N ALA A 316 7.69 14.06 -44.38
CA ALA A 316 9.08 14.45 -44.58
C ALA A 316 9.36 15.84 -44.00
N PRO A 317 10.61 16.16 -43.58
CA PRO A 317 10.93 17.44 -42.92
C PRO A 317 10.67 18.69 -43.77
N SER A 318 10.59 18.55 -45.10
CA SER A 318 10.38 19.65 -46.04
C SER A 318 9.70 19.17 -47.34
N GLY A 319 8.67 18.34 -47.22
CA GLY A 319 7.87 17.86 -48.35
C GLY A 319 6.43 17.49 -47.95
N PRO A 320 5.52 17.32 -48.92
CA PRO A 320 4.15 16.89 -48.62
C PRO A 320 4.13 15.48 -48.00
N PRO A 321 3.11 15.13 -47.18
CA PRO A 321 2.95 13.80 -46.62
C PRO A 321 3.00 12.72 -47.71
N THR A 322 3.97 11.82 -47.62
CA THR A 322 4.17 10.74 -48.59
C THR A 322 3.42 9.52 -48.08
N THR A 323 2.35 9.14 -48.76
CA THR A 323 1.48 8.03 -48.33
C THR A 323 2.18 6.68 -48.50
N VAL A 324 2.38 5.94 -47.40
CA VAL A 324 3.02 4.61 -47.40
C VAL A 324 1.97 3.52 -47.17
N TYR A 325 1.37 3.07 -48.28
CA TYR A 325 0.65 1.80 -48.50
C TYR A 325 -0.48 1.34 -47.55
N LYS A 326 -1.55 0.88 -48.23
CA LYS A 326 -2.66 0.00 -47.77
C LYS A 326 -3.47 0.44 -46.55
N SER A 327 -4.80 0.48 -46.73
CA SER A 327 -5.73 0.48 -45.60
C SER A 327 -5.74 -0.92 -44.97
N GLU A 328 -5.46 -0.97 -43.68
CA GLU A 328 -5.54 -2.17 -42.85
C GLU A 328 -6.79 -2.09 -41.95
N THR A 329 -7.21 -3.23 -41.42
CA THR A 329 -8.39 -3.34 -40.54
C THR A 329 -7.95 -3.88 -39.19
N GLY A 330 -8.25 -3.15 -38.13
CA GLY A 330 -7.97 -3.54 -36.74
C GLY A 330 -9.24 -3.79 -35.93
N HIS A 331 -9.07 -4.45 -34.79
CA HIS A 331 -10.14 -4.79 -33.83
C HIS A 331 -9.70 -4.54 -32.37
N VAL A 332 -8.47 -4.90 -32.02
CA VAL A 332 -7.86 -4.65 -30.71
C VAL A 332 -6.57 -3.85 -30.91
N VAL A 333 -6.41 -2.75 -30.18
CA VAL A 333 -5.21 -1.90 -30.20
C VAL A 333 -4.29 -2.33 -29.04
N PRO A 334 -3.08 -2.88 -29.31
CA PRO A 334 -2.11 -3.15 -28.27
C PRO A 334 -1.51 -1.83 -27.74
N ILE A 335 -1.33 -1.74 -26.42
CA ILE A 335 -0.74 -0.61 -25.71
C ILE A 335 0.30 -1.15 -24.74
N GLU A 336 1.53 -0.68 -24.87
CA GLU A 336 2.63 -1.00 -23.96
C GLU A 336 2.73 0.07 -22.87
N ILE A 337 2.78 -0.36 -21.61
CA ILE A 337 3.09 0.52 -20.47
C ILE A 337 4.42 0.13 -19.85
N SER A 338 5.17 1.11 -19.35
CA SER A 338 6.43 0.90 -18.65
C SER A 338 6.28 1.33 -17.19
N PRO A 339 6.61 0.49 -16.20
CA PRO A 339 6.57 0.88 -14.79
C PRO A 339 7.51 2.04 -14.47
N ASP A 340 8.58 2.22 -15.25
CA ASP A 340 9.60 3.27 -15.08
C ASP A 340 9.25 4.58 -15.83
N ALA A 341 7.99 4.77 -16.24
CA ALA A 341 7.54 5.98 -16.91
C ALA A 341 7.59 7.20 -15.98
N SER A 342 7.93 8.37 -16.52
CA SER A 342 7.75 9.64 -15.81
C SER A 342 6.27 9.85 -15.42
N PRO A 343 5.95 10.58 -14.35
CA PRO A 343 4.57 10.82 -13.91
C PRO A 343 3.65 11.34 -15.04
N GLY A 344 2.50 10.69 -15.21
CA GLY A 344 1.56 10.90 -16.32
C GLY A 344 1.94 10.19 -17.64
N GLY A 345 3.11 9.57 -17.72
CA GLY A 345 3.62 8.90 -18.92
C GLY A 345 2.85 7.63 -19.31
N ASN A 346 2.20 6.98 -18.34
CA ASN A 346 1.27 5.85 -18.57
C ASN A 346 -0.19 6.28 -18.76
N SER A 347 -0.47 7.54 -19.11
CA SER A 347 -1.81 7.91 -19.55
C SER A 347 -2.15 7.27 -20.91
N LEU A 348 -3.34 6.67 -21.03
CA LEU A 348 -3.81 6.02 -22.27
C LEU A 348 -3.70 6.95 -23.48
N VAL A 349 -4.03 8.24 -23.35
CA VAL A 349 -3.93 9.22 -24.44
C VAL A 349 -2.46 9.46 -24.82
N THR A 350 -1.57 9.55 -23.84
CA THR A 350 -0.12 9.68 -24.08
C THR A 350 0.46 8.43 -24.75
N ARG A 351 0.05 7.24 -24.31
CA ARG A 351 0.49 5.96 -24.90
C ARG A 351 -0.08 5.76 -26.32
N LEU A 352 -1.33 6.12 -26.58
CA LEU A 352 -1.89 6.15 -27.94
C LEU A 352 -1.11 7.10 -28.84
N SER A 353 -0.80 8.30 -28.34
CA SER A 353 -0.01 9.27 -29.11
C SER A 353 1.41 8.78 -29.42
N GLN A 354 2.07 8.07 -28.50
CA GLN A 354 3.37 7.42 -28.75
C GLN A 354 3.30 6.21 -29.68
N THR A 355 2.22 5.41 -29.60
CA THR A 355 2.01 4.21 -30.42
C THR A 355 1.66 4.56 -31.87
N PHE A 356 0.87 5.62 -32.05
CA PHE A 356 0.43 6.06 -33.38
C PHE A 356 1.33 7.11 -34.01
N ASN A 357 2.15 7.86 -33.25
CA ASN A 357 3.04 8.88 -33.81
C ASN A 357 4.50 8.60 -33.41
N THR A 358 5.37 8.37 -34.40
CA THR A 358 6.82 8.22 -34.22
C THR A 358 7.54 9.40 -34.86
N TYR A 359 8.40 10.07 -34.09
CA TYR A 359 9.22 11.19 -34.59
C TYR A 359 10.67 10.72 -34.75
N ASN A 360 11.21 10.84 -35.95
CA ASN A 360 12.51 10.30 -36.34
C ASN A 360 13.63 11.36 -36.16
N ALA A 361 14.86 10.90 -35.96
CA ALA A 361 16.01 11.77 -35.70
C ALA A 361 16.44 12.65 -36.90
N ASP A 362 15.95 12.35 -38.10
CA ASP A 362 16.14 13.15 -39.33
C ASP A 362 15.11 14.29 -39.47
N GLY A 363 14.19 14.43 -38.51
CA GLY A 363 13.10 15.40 -38.52
C GLY A 363 11.86 14.95 -39.29
N SER A 364 11.82 13.71 -39.78
CA SER A 364 10.60 13.12 -40.34
C SER A 364 9.69 12.56 -39.24
N SER A 365 8.43 12.28 -39.56
CA SER A 365 7.53 11.59 -38.64
C SER A 365 6.61 10.59 -39.34
N ASP A 366 6.39 9.45 -38.68
CA ASP A 366 5.48 8.41 -39.11
C ASP A 366 4.21 8.47 -38.26
N HIS A 367 3.05 8.46 -38.90
CA HIS A 367 1.75 8.51 -38.20
C HIS A 367 0.83 7.38 -38.65
N GLN A 368 0.14 6.76 -37.70
CA GLN A 368 -0.96 5.81 -37.92
C GLN A 368 -2.28 6.55 -37.72
N LEU A 369 -3.14 6.56 -38.74
CA LEU A 369 -4.37 7.36 -38.76
C LEU A 369 -5.59 6.50 -39.04
N ILE A 370 -6.64 6.73 -38.25
CA ILE A 370 -7.93 6.07 -38.40
C ILE A 370 -8.65 6.71 -39.60
N THR A 371 -8.99 5.88 -40.58
CA THR A 371 -9.71 6.25 -41.82
C THR A 371 -11.18 5.85 -41.78
N GLY A 372 -11.53 4.85 -40.97
CA GLY A 372 -12.90 4.44 -40.70
C GLY A 372 -13.05 4.01 -39.25
N ALA A 373 -13.70 4.82 -38.43
CA ALA A 373 -13.89 4.53 -37.02
C ALA A 373 -14.98 3.48 -36.78
N SER A 374 -14.79 2.59 -35.80
CA SER A 374 -15.77 1.58 -35.36
C SER A 374 -16.82 2.14 -34.39
N GLU A 375 -17.83 1.35 -34.02
CA GLU A 375 -18.70 1.67 -32.87
C GLU A 375 -18.05 1.25 -31.54
N MET A 376 -17.33 0.13 -31.50
CA MET A 376 -16.58 -0.35 -30.34
C MET A 376 -15.07 -0.36 -30.63
N VAL A 377 -14.25 0.02 -29.65
CA VAL A 377 -12.78 -0.08 -29.70
C VAL A 377 -12.30 -0.75 -28.42
N THR A 378 -11.30 -1.64 -28.55
CA THR A 378 -10.70 -2.33 -27.41
C THR A 378 -9.21 -2.04 -27.37
N PHE A 379 -8.70 -1.72 -26.18
CA PHE A 379 -7.27 -1.60 -25.90
C PHE A 379 -6.83 -2.82 -25.10
N GLU A 380 -5.79 -3.52 -25.56
CA GLU A 380 -5.10 -4.56 -24.79
C GLU A 380 -3.83 -3.95 -24.22
N ILE A 381 -3.60 -4.14 -22.93
CA ILE A 381 -2.50 -3.52 -22.20
C ILE A 381 -1.48 -4.59 -21.82
N THR A 382 -0.26 -4.42 -22.32
CA THR A 382 0.91 -5.21 -21.96
C THR A 382 1.82 -4.38 -21.07
N VAL A 383 2.13 -4.90 -19.87
CA VAL A 383 3.10 -4.30 -18.95
C VAL A 383 4.50 -4.77 -19.32
N LEU A 384 5.38 -3.83 -19.65
CA LEU A 384 6.78 -4.11 -19.95
C LEU A 384 7.56 -4.40 -18.66
N ALA A 385 8.61 -5.22 -18.77
CA ALA A 385 9.51 -5.48 -17.65
C ALA A 385 10.25 -4.19 -17.25
N PRO A 386 10.39 -3.88 -15.94
CA PRO A 386 11.16 -2.74 -15.47
C PRO A 386 12.63 -2.86 -15.87
N VAL A 387 13.23 -1.73 -16.27
CA VAL A 387 14.66 -1.58 -16.57
C VAL A 387 15.47 -1.45 -15.28
N LEU A 388 14.87 -0.87 -14.24
CA LEU A 388 15.43 -0.74 -12.89
C LEU A 388 14.38 -1.11 -11.84
N PRO A 389 14.76 -1.65 -10.67
CA PRO A 389 13.80 -1.93 -9.61
C PRO A 389 13.23 -0.62 -9.02
N THR A 390 12.06 -0.22 -9.51
CA THR A 390 11.33 0.97 -9.07
C THR A 390 10.37 0.66 -7.91
N PRO A 391 10.50 1.32 -6.74
CA PRO A 391 9.65 1.03 -5.57
C PRO A 391 8.21 1.56 -5.69
N SER A 392 7.91 2.32 -6.73
CA SER A 392 6.58 2.87 -7.02
C SER A 392 6.38 2.92 -8.54
N PRO A 393 5.88 1.83 -9.16
CA PRO A 393 5.63 1.81 -10.60
C PRO A 393 4.48 2.76 -10.96
N GLU A 394 4.63 3.50 -12.07
CA GLU A 394 3.64 4.48 -12.53
C GLU A 394 2.36 3.76 -13.04
N PRO A 395 1.16 4.05 -12.50
CA PRO A 395 -0.07 3.36 -12.90
C PRO A 395 -0.58 3.80 -14.29
N LEU A 396 -1.28 2.90 -14.98
CA LEU A 396 -2.05 3.25 -16.18
C LEU A 396 -3.23 4.17 -15.80
N THR A 397 -3.32 5.34 -16.41
CA THR A 397 -4.47 6.24 -16.25
C THR A 397 -5.28 6.35 -17.54
N TYR A 398 -6.61 6.14 -17.46
CA TYR A 398 -7.48 6.12 -18.63
C TYR A 398 -8.77 6.94 -18.39
N PRO A 399 -9.24 7.71 -19.38
CA PRO A 399 -10.40 8.59 -19.19
C PRO A 399 -11.72 7.83 -19.33
N LYS A 400 -12.75 8.24 -18.57
CA LYS A 400 -14.13 7.76 -18.75
C LYS A 400 -14.63 7.90 -20.19
N THR A 401 -14.38 9.05 -20.79
CA THR A 401 -14.73 9.36 -22.18
C THR A 401 -13.44 9.66 -22.95
N LEU A 402 -13.15 8.84 -23.95
CA LEU A 402 -12.02 8.97 -24.85
C LEU A 402 -12.48 9.66 -26.15
N PHE A 403 -11.70 10.61 -26.65
CA PHE A 403 -11.93 11.25 -27.95
C PHE A 403 -10.87 10.74 -28.92
N LEU A 404 -11.29 10.03 -29.97
CA LEU A 404 -10.38 9.51 -30.99
C LEU A 404 -10.18 10.46 -32.17
N ASP A 405 -10.80 11.64 -32.12
CA ASP A 405 -10.71 12.69 -33.14
C ASP A 405 -9.27 13.11 -33.45
N GLU A 406 -8.38 13.13 -32.45
CA GLU A 406 -6.94 13.45 -32.57
C GLU A 406 -6.16 12.46 -33.47
N PHE A 407 -6.74 11.27 -33.73
CA PHE A 407 -6.16 10.19 -34.52
C PHE A 407 -6.92 9.92 -35.83
N LEU A 408 -7.98 10.70 -36.12
CA LEU A 408 -8.69 10.62 -37.40
C LEU A 408 -7.88 11.29 -38.52
N ALA A 409 -7.82 10.66 -39.69
CA ALA A 409 -7.07 11.17 -40.83
C ALA A 409 -7.55 12.56 -41.31
N GLU A 410 -8.81 12.91 -41.07
CA GLU A 410 -9.41 14.21 -41.42
C GLU A 410 -8.94 15.38 -40.51
N ASN A 411 -8.43 15.07 -39.31
CA ASN A 411 -8.05 16.08 -38.30
C ASN A 411 -6.52 16.24 -38.16
N LEU A 412 -5.73 15.58 -39.01
CA LEU A 412 -4.26 15.48 -38.89
C LEU A 412 -3.57 16.84 -38.66
N ASP A 413 -3.88 17.83 -39.48
CA ASP A 413 -3.22 19.14 -39.45
C ASP A 413 -3.51 19.86 -38.12
N LEU A 414 -4.79 19.90 -37.72
CA LEU A 414 -5.24 20.52 -36.46
C LEU A 414 -4.71 19.77 -35.23
N ALA A 415 -4.65 18.44 -35.29
CA ALA A 415 -4.07 17.61 -34.23
C ALA A 415 -2.57 17.87 -34.07
N ASN A 416 -1.83 18.04 -35.18
CA ASN A 416 -0.40 18.35 -35.14
C ASN A 416 -0.11 19.77 -34.61
N GLU A 417 -0.87 20.79 -35.03
CA GLU A 417 -0.79 22.15 -34.47
C GLU A 417 -1.06 22.14 -32.96
N THR A 418 -2.13 21.46 -32.53
CA THR A 418 -2.49 21.30 -31.11
C THR A 418 -1.37 20.62 -30.30
N ARG A 419 -0.75 19.55 -30.83
CA ARG A 419 0.39 18.85 -30.19
C ARG A 419 1.64 19.71 -30.09
N GLU A 420 1.93 20.52 -31.10
CA GLU A 420 3.10 21.40 -31.11
C GLU A 420 2.97 22.51 -30.05
N ASP A 421 1.78 23.13 -29.96
CA ASP A 421 1.44 24.09 -28.91
C ASP A 421 1.53 23.46 -27.51
N GLN A 422 0.96 22.26 -27.30
CA GLN A 422 1.08 21.52 -26.04
C GLN A 422 2.55 21.25 -25.65
N ARG A 423 3.39 20.84 -26.62
CA ARG A 423 4.83 20.60 -26.41
C ARG A 423 5.56 21.88 -26.02
N ARG A 424 5.27 22.99 -26.70
CA ARG A 424 5.85 24.32 -26.41
C ARG A 424 5.51 24.78 -24.99
N TYR A 425 4.23 24.72 -24.61
CA TYR A 425 3.81 25.16 -23.27
C TYR A 425 4.35 24.28 -22.15
N ARG A 426 4.40 22.94 -22.31
CA ARG A 426 5.01 22.05 -21.32
C ARG A 426 6.51 22.34 -21.12
N GLY A 427 7.27 22.52 -22.21
CA GLY A 427 8.68 22.86 -22.13
C GLY A 427 8.96 24.22 -21.46
N GLU A 428 8.11 25.23 -21.69
CA GLU A 428 8.25 26.53 -21.01
C GLU A 428 7.95 26.42 -19.50
N ILE A 429 6.93 25.62 -19.11
CA ILE A 429 6.62 25.35 -17.69
C ILE A 429 7.79 24.65 -16.99
N GLU A 430 8.39 23.63 -17.61
CA GLU A 430 9.51 22.87 -17.04
C GLU A 430 10.74 23.77 -16.81
N ALA A 431 11.12 24.57 -17.81
CA ALA A 431 12.22 25.52 -17.71
C ALA A 431 11.99 26.60 -16.62
N LEU A 432 10.74 27.06 -16.45
CA LEU A 432 10.37 28.01 -15.39
C LEU A 432 10.39 27.38 -14.00
N MET A 433 9.94 26.14 -13.85
CA MET A 433 9.96 25.40 -12.59
C MET A 433 11.40 25.13 -12.12
N GLU A 434 12.30 24.74 -13.04
CA GLU A 434 13.71 24.54 -12.70
C GLU A 434 14.40 25.86 -12.33
N ARG A 435 14.09 26.96 -13.04
CA ARG A 435 14.53 28.31 -12.65
C ARG A 435 14.01 28.71 -11.26
N ARG A 436 12.78 28.35 -10.89
CA ARG A 436 12.24 28.59 -9.54
C ARG A 436 13.00 27.79 -8.49
N ARG A 437 13.35 26.53 -8.78
CA ARG A 437 14.13 25.65 -7.90
C ARG A 437 15.51 26.23 -7.62
N ALA A 438 16.22 26.67 -8.66
CA ALA A 438 17.53 27.32 -8.54
C ALA A 438 17.52 28.65 -7.77
N LEU A 439 16.38 29.36 -7.70
CA LEU A 439 16.22 30.58 -6.90
C LEU A 439 15.86 30.32 -5.43
N THR A 440 15.28 29.15 -5.12
CA THR A 440 14.71 28.83 -3.80
C THR A 440 15.50 27.78 -3.02
N ARG A 441 16.44 27.07 -3.66
CA ARG A 441 17.34 26.11 -3.00
C ARG A 441 18.80 26.34 -3.37
N PHE A 442 19.67 26.19 -2.37
CA PHE A 442 21.11 26.17 -2.52
C PHE A 442 21.68 25.14 -1.54
N GLU A 443 22.50 24.19 -2.00
CA GLU A 443 23.08 23.10 -1.18
C GLU A 443 22.03 22.38 -0.30
N ASP A 444 20.88 22.05 -0.91
CA ASP A 444 19.69 21.44 -0.28
C ASP A 444 19.04 22.21 0.87
N GLN A 445 19.44 23.46 1.11
CA GLN A 445 18.81 24.37 2.07
C GLN A 445 17.88 25.37 1.37
N ASP A 446 16.80 25.78 2.05
CA ASP A 446 15.89 26.81 1.56
C ASP A 446 16.54 28.19 1.74
N THR A 447 16.83 28.86 0.62
CA THR A 447 17.54 30.14 0.61
C THR A 447 16.69 31.27 1.20
N LEU A 448 15.36 31.18 1.10
CA LEU A 448 14.43 32.17 1.63
C LEU A 448 14.25 31.99 3.14
N GLU A 449 14.22 30.76 3.64
CA GLU A 449 14.18 30.45 5.07
C GLU A 449 15.48 30.89 5.77
N ASN A 450 16.64 30.53 5.20
CA ASN A 450 17.94 30.95 5.72
C ASN A 450 18.10 32.49 5.76
N LEU A 451 17.67 33.19 4.71
CA LEU A 451 17.71 34.66 4.68
C LEU A 451 16.75 35.27 5.72
N ARG A 452 15.54 34.72 5.89
CA ARG A 452 14.59 35.17 6.94
C ARG A 452 15.17 34.97 8.34
N GLY A 453 15.72 33.79 8.64
CA GLY A 453 16.36 33.51 9.93
C GLY A 453 17.56 34.40 10.22
N THR A 454 18.35 34.74 9.18
CA THR A 454 19.47 35.67 9.29
C THR A 454 19.01 37.10 9.58
N ILE A 455 17.95 37.57 8.92
CA ILE A 455 17.33 38.88 9.18
C ILE A 455 16.79 38.94 10.61
N ASP A 456 16.00 37.95 11.04
CA ASP A 456 15.45 37.87 12.40
C ASP A 456 16.54 37.89 13.48
N TYR A 457 17.64 37.16 13.26
CA TYR A 457 18.81 37.19 14.14
C TYR A 457 19.39 38.60 14.30
N TYR A 458 19.59 39.34 13.21
CA TYR A 458 20.13 40.71 13.26
C TYR A 458 19.12 41.78 13.72
N GLU A 459 17.82 41.54 13.57
CA GLU A 459 16.78 42.46 14.06
C GLU A 459 16.50 42.28 15.57
N ASN A 460 16.39 41.03 16.03
CA ASN A 460 15.78 40.67 17.31
C ASN A 460 16.72 39.96 18.30
N VAL A 461 17.84 39.37 17.85
CA VAL A 461 18.73 38.55 18.71
C VAL A 461 20.09 39.20 18.95
N ALA A 462 20.64 39.92 17.95
CA ALA A 462 21.95 40.55 18.04
C ALA A 462 22.00 41.66 19.12
N PRO A 463 22.91 41.60 20.11
CA PRO A 463 22.94 42.54 21.22
C PRO A 463 23.42 43.94 20.79
N LYS A 464 22.60 44.96 21.08
CA LYS A 464 22.92 46.36 20.78
C LYS A 464 23.80 46.96 21.90
N GLY A 465 25.10 47.11 21.62
CA GLY A 465 25.97 48.08 22.30
C GLY A 465 26.61 47.68 23.62
N SER A 466 27.24 46.49 23.73
CA SER A 466 28.20 46.21 24.82
C SER A 466 29.66 46.32 24.31
N PRO A 467 30.56 47.06 25.00
CA PRO A 467 31.95 47.25 24.53
C PRO A 467 32.84 45.99 24.63
N GLU A 468 32.41 44.98 25.38
CA GLU A 468 33.28 43.88 25.85
C GLU A 468 33.23 42.63 24.96
N TYR A 469 32.44 42.64 23.88
CA TYR A 469 32.28 41.50 22.95
C TYR A 469 33.16 41.58 21.69
N PHE A 470 34.10 42.54 21.62
CA PHE A 470 34.74 42.95 20.36
C PHE A 470 36.19 42.50 20.12
N ASP A 471 36.72 41.53 20.87
CA ASP A 471 38.10 41.02 20.67
C ASP A 471 38.19 39.70 19.86
N GLY A 472 37.04 39.11 19.48
CA GLY A 472 36.98 37.77 18.88
C GLY A 472 37.05 37.67 17.35
N VAL A 473 36.29 38.50 16.60
CA VAL A 473 36.01 38.20 15.17
C VAL A 473 36.25 39.36 14.18
N LEU A 474 36.14 40.64 14.57
CA LEU A 474 36.34 41.76 13.62
C LEU A 474 37.18 42.90 14.21
N LYS A 475 38.47 42.90 13.88
CA LYS A 475 39.36 44.08 14.01
C LYS A 475 39.09 45.10 12.89
N CYS A 476 37.88 45.64 12.83
CA CYS A 476 37.55 46.84 12.07
C CYS A 476 36.59 47.70 12.89
N ASN A 477 37.02 48.92 13.23
CA ASN A 477 36.13 49.94 13.82
C ASN A 477 35.01 50.26 12.84
N ILE A 478 33.78 49.83 13.11
CA ILE A 478 32.61 50.40 12.43
C ILE A 478 31.48 50.61 13.46
N PRO A 479 30.99 51.86 13.64
CA PRO A 479 29.87 52.14 14.55
C PRO A 479 28.57 51.50 14.08
N GLU A 480 27.53 51.56 14.93
CA GLU A 480 26.17 50.97 14.77
C GLU A 480 25.48 51.16 13.41
N ARG A 481 25.98 52.04 12.53
CA ARG A 481 25.53 52.19 11.13
C ARG A 481 25.70 50.93 10.28
N THR A 482 26.73 50.10 10.47
CA THR A 482 26.95 48.93 9.57
C THR A 482 25.90 47.86 9.74
N ALA A 483 25.50 47.55 10.98
CA ALA A 483 24.46 46.55 11.22
C ALA A 483 23.13 46.98 10.58
N ALA A 484 22.78 48.27 10.68
CA ALA A 484 21.60 48.82 10.00
C ALA A 484 21.74 48.79 8.47
N LEU A 485 22.93 49.05 7.91
CA LEU A 485 23.19 48.99 6.47
C LEU A 485 23.15 47.54 5.94
N GLN A 486 23.75 46.57 6.65
CA GLN A 486 23.67 45.15 6.30
C GLN A 486 22.23 44.64 6.39
N ASN A 487 21.48 45.01 7.43
CA ASN A 487 20.10 44.55 7.58
C ASN A 487 19.17 45.16 6.52
N ASN A 488 19.37 46.44 6.17
CA ASN A 488 18.70 47.05 5.03
C ASN A 488 19.12 46.44 3.68
N ALA A 489 20.38 46.06 3.51
CA ALA A 489 20.87 45.40 2.30
C ALA A 489 20.32 43.97 2.16
N LEU A 490 20.24 43.19 3.25
CA LEU A 490 19.59 41.87 3.27
C LEU A 490 18.09 42.00 3.00
N ASN A 491 17.39 42.89 3.71
CA ASN A 491 15.96 43.12 3.48
C ASN A 491 15.70 43.58 2.04
N HIS A 492 16.53 44.47 1.48
CA HIS A 492 16.42 44.88 0.08
C HIS A 492 16.71 43.72 -0.89
N ALA A 493 17.76 42.92 -0.69
CA ALA A 493 18.06 41.77 -1.54
C ALA A 493 16.94 40.70 -1.51
N PHE A 494 16.42 40.43 -0.31
CA PHE A 494 15.33 39.48 -0.06
C PHE A 494 14.00 39.94 -0.69
N GLN A 495 13.66 41.23 -0.58
CA GLN A 495 12.42 41.78 -1.12
C GLN A 495 12.50 42.07 -2.63
N SER A 496 13.59 42.67 -3.12
CA SER A 496 13.68 43.16 -4.51
C SER A 496 13.94 42.07 -5.54
N ASN A 497 14.84 41.12 -5.25
CA ASN A 497 15.30 40.13 -6.24
C ASN A 497 14.61 38.78 -6.10
N THR A 498 14.71 38.08 -4.96
CA THR A 498 14.30 36.66 -4.90
C THR A 498 12.77 36.49 -4.85
N ASN A 499 12.06 37.16 -3.93
CA ASN A 499 10.61 37.00 -3.81
C ASN A 499 9.84 37.48 -5.06
N ASN A 500 10.22 38.64 -5.62
CA ASN A 500 9.55 39.16 -6.82
C ASN A 500 9.74 38.25 -8.05
N LEU A 501 10.94 37.69 -8.24
CA LEU A 501 11.18 36.75 -9.34
C LEU A 501 10.40 35.43 -9.17
N VAL A 502 10.28 34.92 -7.94
CA VAL A 502 9.44 33.74 -7.66
C VAL A 502 7.97 34.03 -7.98
N ILE A 503 7.43 35.18 -7.53
CA ILE A 503 6.05 35.59 -7.83
C ILE A 503 5.81 35.71 -9.34
N VAL A 504 6.74 36.32 -10.10
CA VAL A 504 6.63 36.47 -11.56
C VAL A 504 6.70 35.10 -12.26
N ILE A 505 7.55 34.18 -11.79
CA ILE A 505 7.63 32.82 -12.32
C ILE A 505 6.32 32.06 -12.07
N ASP A 506 5.79 32.09 -10.83
CA ASP A 506 4.56 31.39 -10.50
C ASP A 506 3.35 31.95 -11.29
N GLN A 507 3.26 33.28 -11.48
CA GLN A 507 2.24 33.91 -12.34
C GLN A 507 2.35 33.46 -13.81
N ARG A 508 3.57 33.35 -14.35
CA ARG A 508 3.79 32.87 -15.72
C ARG A 508 3.45 31.39 -15.87
N VAL A 509 3.84 30.55 -14.90
CA VAL A 509 3.50 29.12 -14.87
C VAL A 509 1.98 28.93 -14.84
N GLU A 510 1.25 29.71 -14.04
CA GLU A 510 -0.21 29.62 -13.98
C GLU A 510 -0.88 30.08 -15.29
N THR A 511 -0.34 31.11 -15.94
CA THR A 511 -0.81 31.53 -17.28
C THR A 511 -0.60 30.43 -18.33
N LEU A 512 0.57 29.79 -18.33
CA LEU A 512 0.91 28.69 -19.24
C LEU A 512 0.06 27.43 -19.00
N ARG A 513 -0.33 27.16 -17.75
CA ARG A 513 -1.26 26.08 -17.41
C ARG A 513 -2.65 26.35 -17.98
N ALA A 514 -3.18 27.57 -17.85
CA ALA A 514 -4.46 27.97 -18.43
C ALA A 514 -4.44 27.92 -19.98
N ASP A 515 -3.34 28.35 -20.61
CA ASP A 515 -3.15 28.22 -22.07
C ASP A 515 -3.08 26.74 -22.50
N LEU A 516 -2.38 25.89 -21.74
CA LEU A 516 -2.28 24.45 -21.99
C LEU A 516 -3.64 23.74 -21.84
N GLU A 517 -4.44 24.11 -20.84
CA GLU A 517 -5.80 23.61 -20.64
C GLU A 517 -6.71 24.01 -21.81
N ARG A 518 -6.63 25.28 -22.26
CA ARG A 518 -7.40 25.77 -23.43
C ARG A 518 -7.07 25.00 -24.70
N VAL A 519 -5.79 24.75 -24.97
CA VAL A 519 -5.36 24.00 -26.17
C VAL A 519 -5.74 22.52 -26.07
N SER A 520 -5.67 21.92 -24.89
CA SER A 520 -6.05 20.52 -24.68
C SER A 520 -7.57 20.28 -24.78
N ASN A 521 -8.39 21.30 -24.49
CA ASN A 521 -9.85 21.25 -24.59
C ASN A 521 -10.38 21.85 -25.91
N ASN A 522 -9.75 21.50 -27.04
CA ASN A 522 -10.18 21.97 -28.37
C ASN A 522 -11.51 21.30 -28.81
N PRO A 523 -12.64 22.03 -28.95
CA PRO A 523 -13.94 21.42 -29.28
C PRO A 523 -13.99 20.75 -30.65
N GLU A 524 -13.17 21.21 -31.60
CA GLU A 524 -13.11 20.63 -32.94
C GLU A 524 -12.52 19.20 -32.95
N LEU A 525 -11.77 18.84 -31.90
CA LEU A 525 -11.19 17.52 -31.63
C LEU A 525 -11.96 16.75 -30.54
N GLN A 526 -13.23 17.08 -30.30
CA GLN A 526 -14.08 16.40 -29.30
C GLN A 526 -15.45 15.97 -29.88
N LYS A 527 -15.52 15.70 -31.18
CA LYS A 527 -16.77 15.34 -31.89
C LYS A 527 -17.15 13.88 -31.68
N HIS A 528 -16.18 12.99 -31.47
CA HIS A 528 -16.37 11.55 -31.41
C HIS A 528 -16.01 10.98 -30.04
N ALA A 529 -16.91 11.20 -29.07
CA ALA A 529 -16.83 10.62 -27.74
C ALA A 529 -17.03 9.09 -27.74
N TYR A 530 -16.13 8.37 -27.08
CA TYR A 530 -16.25 6.95 -26.74
C TYR A 530 -16.31 6.79 -25.23
N ASP A 531 -17.35 6.14 -24.72
CA ASP A 531 -17.53 5.88 -23.30
C ASP A 531 -16.99 4.51 -22.92
N LEU A 532 -16.24 4.44 -21.82
CA LEU A 532 -15.77 3.19 -21.21
C LEU A 532 -16.99 2.33 -20.82
N ARG A 533 -16.95 1.03 -21.14
CA ARG A 533 -18.04 0.06 -20.87
C ARG A 533 -17.58 -1.13 -20.05
N ALA A 534 -16.35 -1.57 -20.23
CA ALA A 534 -15.76 -2.60 -19.38
C ALA A 534 -14.25 -2.40 -19.20
N VAL A 535 -13.76 -2.83 -18.05
CA VAL A 535 -12.34 -2.90 -17.66
C VAL A 535 -12.11 -4.30 -17.14
N LEU A 536 -11.16 -5.04 -17.71
CA LEU A 536 -10.75 -6.35 -17.20
C LEU A 536 -9.39 -6.20 -16.52
N VAL A 537 -9.30 -6.73 -15.30
CA VAL A 537 -8.16 -6.55 -14.38
C VAL A 537 -7.63 -7.91 -13.96
N HIS A 538 -6.32 -8.01 -13.76
CA HIS A 538 -5.70 -9.15 -13.10
C HIS A 538 -4.73 -8.70 -12.01
N THR A 539 -4.65 -9.43 -10.90
CA THR A 539 -3.79 -9.06 -9.75
C THR A 539 -2.34 -9.55 -9.89
N GLY A 540 -2.00 -10.17 -11.03
CA GLY A 540 -0.68 -10.76 -11.31
C GLY A 540 -0.51 -12.21 -10.85
N TYR A 541 -1.41 -12.70 -9.99
CA TYR A 541 -1.42 -14.09 -9.52
C TYR A 541 -2.26 -15.00 -10.43
N PRO A 542 -1.92 -16.30 -10.56
CA PRO A 542 -2.72 -17.27 -11.30
C PRO A 542 -3.90 -17.76 -10.44
N GLY A 543 -5.11 -17.79 -10.99
CA GLY A 543 -6.29 -18.32 -10.31
C GLY A 543 -7.57 -17.62 -10.74
N ARG A 544 -8.74 -18.24 -10.48
CA ARG A 544 -10.03 -17.66 -10.90
C ARG A 544 -10.46 -16.44 -10.08
N LYS A 545 -9.93 -16.31 -8.86
CA LYS A 545 -10.18 -15.18 -7.94
C LYS A 545 -9.32 -13.94 -8.30
N HIS A 546 -8.25 -14.15 -9.06
CA HIS A 546 -7.27 -13.11 -9.41
C HIS A 546 -7.51 -12.45 -10.78
N ILE A 547 -8.64 -12.77 -11.45
CA ILE A 547 -9.09 -12.11 -12.68
C ILE A 547 -10.56 -11.71 -12.53
N TYR A 548 -10.88 -10.48 -12.88
CA TYR A 548 -12.23 -9.93 -12.74
C TYR A 548 -12.52 -8.83 -13.77
N SER A 549 -13.76 -8.35 -13.81
CA SER A 549 -14.17 -7.26 -14.69
C SER A 549 -15.06 -6.24 -13.98
N TYR A 550 -14.85 -4.97 -14.28
CA TYR A 550 -15.84 -3.91 -14.07
C TYR A 550 -16.65 -3.73 -15.34
N VAL A 551 -17.98 -3.65 -15.23
CA VAL A 551 -18.88 -3.41 -16.37
C VAL A 551 -19.90 -2.31 -16.05
N HIS A 552 -20.23 -1.48 -17.03
CA HIS A 552 -21.22 -0.41 -16.88
C HIS A 552 -22.57 -0.81 -17.48
N ASP A 553 -23.56 -1.06 -16.64
CA ASP A 553 -24.92 -1.45 -17.05
C ASP A 553 -25.97 -0.51 -16.45
N ASN A 554 -26.87 0.01 -17.28
CA ASN A 554 -28.00 0.88 -16.88
C ASN A 554 -27.65 2.15 -16.06
N GLY A 555 -26.40 2.63 -16.13
CA GLY A 555 -25.93 3.81 -15.39
C GLY A 555 -25.17 3.51 -14.10
N THR A 556 -25.00 2.23 -13.78
CA THR A 556 -24.30 1.73 -12.59
C THR A 556 -23.07 0.92 -13.02
N TRP A 557 -21.97 1.07 -12.28
CA TRP A 557 -20.78 0.23 -12.42
C TRP A 557 -20.88 -1.00 -11.52
N TRP A 558 -20.55 -2.16 -12.07
CA TRP A 558 -20.62 -3.45 -11.40
C TRP A 558 -19.26 -4.15 -11.45
N HIS A 559 -18.76 -4.55 -10.28
CA HIS A 559 -17.61 -5.43 -10.13
C HIS A 559 -18.08 -6.89 -10.17
N ILE A 560 -17.52 -7.67 -11.09
CA ILE A 560 -17.85 -9.09 -11.31
C ILE A 560 -16.59 -9.92 -11.11
N LEU A 561 -16.60 -10.71 -10.03
CA LEU A 561 -15.54 -11.60 -9.60
C LEU A 561 -16.13 -13.02 -9.43
N ASP A 562 -15.82 -13.90 -10.37
CA ASP A 562 -16.40 -15.25 -10.48
C ASP A 562 -17.95 -15.26 -10.38
N TYR A 563 -18.55 -15.81 -9.32
CA TYR A 563 -20.00 -15.76 -9.10
C TYR A 563 -20.49 -14.49 -8.35
N THR A 564 -19.58 -13.61 -7.92
CA THR A 564 -19.88 -12.46 -7.07
C THR A 564 -20.00 -11.18 -7.88
N VAL A 565 -21.22 -10.63 -7.96
CA VAL A 565 -21.49 -9.31 -8.58
C VAL A 565 -21.77 -8.26 -7.49
N ARG A 566 -21.04 -7.14 -7.47
CA ARG A 566 -21.20 -6.03 -6.50
C ARG A 566 -21.33 -4.69 -7.23
N GLU A 567 -22.14 -3.77 -6.71
CA GLU A 567 -22.19 -2.39 -7.19
C GLU A 567 -20.96 -1.61 -6.70
N VAL A 568 -20.35 -0.79 -7.56
CA VAL A 568 -19.17 0.04 -7.26
C VAL A 568 -19.33 1.45 -7.85
N THR A 569 -18.56 2.41 -7.34
CA THR A 569 -18.53 3.78 -7.87
C THR A 569 -17.58 3.88 -9.07
N GLU A 570 -17.77 4.92 -9.88
CA GLU A 570 -16.90 5.22 -11.03
C GLU A 570 -15.44 5.45 -10.62
N ASP A 571 -15.20 6.14 -9.51
CA ASP A 571 -13.86 6.40 -9.00
C ASP A 571 -13.09 5.10 -8.75
N VAL A 572 -13.74 4.08 -8.17
CA VAL A 572 -13.13 2.75 -7.92
C VAL A 572 -12.70 2.06 -9.21
N VAL A 573 -13.43 2.25 -10.32
CA VAL A 573 -13.09 1.67 -11.63
C VAL A 573 -11.92 2.39 -12.29
N LEU A 574 -11.79 3.71 -12.07
CA LEU A 574 -10.75 4.53 -12.68
C LEU A 574 -9.45 4.60 -11.85
N SER A 575 -9.51 4.27 -10.56
CA SER A 575 -8.37 4.26 -9.64
C SER A 575 -8.08 2.87 -9.04
N ASP A 576 -8.50 1.77 -9.67
CA ASP A 576 -8.21 0.42 -9.17
C ASP A 576 -6.69 0.18 -9.17
N PRO A 577 -6.06 0.05 -7.99
CA PRO A 577 -4.61 -0.09 -7.86
C PRO A 577 -4.17 -1.57 -7.79
N SER A 578 -5.11 -2.50 -7.95
CA SER A 578 -4.85 -3.94 -7.91
C SER A 578 -3.89 -4.37 -9.01
N GLY A 579 -2.93 -5.23 -8.67
CA GLY A 579 -1.90 -5.71 -9.61
C GLY A 579 -0.75 -4.73 -9.88
N LEU A 580 -0.83 -3.46 -9.47
CA LEU A 580 0.18 -2.45 -9.78
C LEU A 580 1.61 -2.85 -9.34
N HIS A 581 1.75 -3.49 -8.18
CA HIS A 581 3.03 -3.93 -7.62
C HIS A 581 3.52 -5.29 -8.14
N THR A 582 2.71 -6.00 -8.93
CA THR A 582 3.02 -7.32 -9.51
C THR A 582 3.22 -7.25 -11.02
N ASN A 583 3.44 -6.04 -11.58
CA ASN A 583 3.45 -5.75 -13.02
C ASN A 583 2.17 -6.23 -13.72
N ALA A 584 1.04 -6.02 -13.07
CA ALA A 584 -0.30 -6.41 -13.48
C ALA A 584 -1.28 -5.22 -13.33
N GLY A 585 -2.58 -5.50 -13.40
CA GLY A 585 -3.65 -4.51 -13.28
C GLY A 585 -4.62 -4.57 -14.46
N PRO A 586 -5.16 -3.42 -14.92
CA PRO A 586 -6.01 -3.37 -16.10
C PRO A 586 -5.27 -3.90 -17.34
N TYR A 587 -5.75 -5.01 -17.91
CA TYR A 587 -5.14 -5.65 -19.09
C TYR A 587 -6.00 -5.47 -20.35
N MET A 588 -7.27 -5.07 -20.21
CA MET A 588 -8.15 -4.81 -21.34
C MET A 588 -9.19 -3.73 -21.02
N LEU A 589 -9.31 -2.72 -21.89
CA LEU A 589 -10.30 -1.65 -21.80
C LEU A 589 -11.23 -1.69 -23.01
N ILE A 590 -12.53 -1.73 -22.78
CA ILE A 590 -13.56 -1.74 -23.83
C ILE A 590 -14.30 -0.40 -23.81
N TYR A 591 -14.21 0.31 -24.92
CA TYR A 591 -14.83 1.61 -25.16
C TYR A 591 -15.86 1.54 -26.30
N ASN A 592 -16.87 2.40 -26.22
CA ASN A 592 -18.02 2.38 -27.11
C ASN A 592 -18.49 3.78 -27.48
N ARG A 593 -18.63 4.06 -28.78
CA ARG A 593 -18.99 5.36 -29.35
C ARG A 593 -20.36 5.82 -28.85
N ARG A 594 -20.41 7.03 -28.32
CA ARG A 594 -21.66 7.67 -27.86
C ARG A 594 -22.52 8.06 -29.05
N GLN A 595 -23.79 7.64 -29.05
CA GLN A 595 -24.80 8.07 -30.03
C GLN A 595 -25.65 9.18 -29.40
N LEU A 596 -25.70 10.36 -30.02
CA LEU A 596 -26.34 11.56 -29.45
C LEU A 596 -27.87 11.61 -29.67
N ASP A 597 -28.39 10.99 -30.73
CA ASP A 597 -29.77 11.18 -31.22
C ASP A 597 -30.62 9.90 -31.31
N ARG A 598 -30.24 8.81 -30.62
CA ARG A 598 -30.98 7.53 -30.67
C ARG A 598 -31.18 6.93 -29.28
N GLU A 599 -32.43 6.74 -28.89
CA GLU A 599 -32.77 5.82 -27.81
C GLU A 599 -32.25 4.43 -28.18
N ILE A 600 -31.54 3.78 -27.24
CA ILE A 600 -31.06 2.42 -27.42
C ILE A 600 -32.30 1.51 -27.39
N GLU A 601 -32.71 1.02 -28.56
CA GLU A 601 -33.81 0.06 -28.67
C GLU A 601 -33.54 -1.15 -27.76
N LYS A 602 -34.57 -1.61 -27.04
CA LYS A 602 -34.46 -2.84 -26.25
C LYS A 602 -34.13 -4.02 -27.16
N PRO A 603 -33.22 -4.93 -26.75
CA PRO A 603 -32.91 -6.12 -27.53
C PRO A 603 -34.14 -7.03 -27.70
N GLU A 604 -34.31 -7.58 -28.91
CA GLU A 604 -35.40 -8.50 -29.24
C GLU A 604 -34.83 -9.88 -29.61
N TRP A 605 -34.56 -10.70 -28.60
CA TRP A 605 -33.93 -12.01 -28.78
C TRP A 605 -34.79 -12.99 -29.63
N PRO A 606 -34.16 -13.88 -30.42
CA PRO A 606 -34.89 -14.85 -31.22
C PRO A 606 -35.81 -15.75 -30.36
N ALA A 607 -37.05 -15.94 -30.80
CA ALA A 607 -38.08 -16.63 -30.01
C ALA A 607 -37.67 -18.04 -29.52
N THR A 608 -36.82 -18.76 -30.27
CA THR A 608 -36.22 -20.03 -29.87
C THR A 608 -35.54 -19.94 -28.49
N PHE A 609 -34.74 -18.89 -28.28
CA PHE A 609 -34.01 -18.62 -27.03
C PHE A 609 -34.83 -17.88 -25.98
N VAL A 610 -36.06 -17.44 -26.28
CA VAL A 610 -36.98 -16.84 -25.28
C VAL A 610 -37.89 -17.90 -24.65
N VAL A 611 -38.07 -19.05 -25.32
CA VAL A 611 -38.85 -20.19 -24.82
C VAL A 611 -37.97 -21.16 -24.01
N MET A 612 -36.72 -21.40 -24.43
CA MET A 612 -35.77 -22.30 -23.76
C MET A 612 -35.31 -21.92 -22.33
N PRO A 613 -35.18 -20.64 -21.90
CA PRO A 613 -34.70 -20.28 -20.56
C PRO A 613 -35.64 -20.75 -19.44
N LYS A 614 -36.90 -21.02 -19.78
CA LYS A 614 -37.91 -21.60 -18.88
C LYS A 614 -37.83 -23.12 -18.74
N ILE A 615 -36.93 -23.78 -19.49
CA ILE A 615 -36.84 -25.24 -19.60
C ILE A 615 -35.40 -25.74 -19.33
N ALA A 616 -34.37 -24.96 -19.68
CA ALA A 616 -32.97 -25.40 -19.74
C ALA A 616 -32.24 -25.65 -18.39
N ILE A 617 -32.88 -25.41 -17.23
CA ILE A 617 -32.21 -25.51 -15.91
C ILE A 617 -31.95 -26.96 -15.45
N PHE A 618 -32.44 -27.99 -16.18
CA PHE A 618 -32.27 -29.39 -15.80
C PHE A 618 -31.65 -30.26 -16.89
N SER A 619 -30.32 -30.40 -16.88
CA SER A 619 -29.61 -31.44 -17.63
C SER A 619 -28.32 -31.98 -16.99
N GLU A 620 -28.34 -32.35 -15.70
CA GLU A 620 -27.54 -33.49 -15.20
C GLU A 620 -28.28 -34.26 -14.08
N PRO A 621 -28.09 -35.60 -13.92
CA PRO A 621 -28.99 -36.45 -13.14
C PRO A 621 -28.39 -37.01 -11.83
N SER A 622 -27.70 -36.19 -11.01
CA SER A 622 -26.84 -36.69 -9.92
C SER A 622 -27.07 -36.10 -8.50
N LEU A 623 -28.02 -35.18 -8.28
CA LEU A 623 -28.31 -34.63 -6.95
C LEU A 623 -29.81 -34.72 -6.55
N PRO A 624 -30.14 -35.20 -5.33
CA PRO A 624 -31.52 -35.30 -4.86
C PRO A 624 -32.04 -33.94 -4.35
N LEU A 625 -32.64 -33.16 -5.23
CA LEU A 625 -33.26 -31.88 -4.90
C LEU A 625 -34.44 -32.02 -3.92
N ASN A 626 -34.46 -31.12 -2.94
CA ASN A 626 -35.46 -31.11 -1.87
C ASN A 626 -36.85 -30.73 -2.42
N HIS A 627 -37.89 -31.50 -2.05
CA HIS A 627 -39.19 -31.52 -2.74
C HIS A 627 -39.93 -30.17 -2.72
N ASP A 628 -39.66 -29.35 -1.69
CA ASP A 628 -40.34 -28.06 -1.47
C ASP A 628 -39.96 -26.97 -2.49
N VAL A 629 -38.74 -27.00 -3.05
CA VAL A 629 -38.28 -25.98 -4.02
C VAL A 629 -38.98 -26.16 -5.37
N ALA A 630 -39.11 -27.41 -5.84
CA ALA A 630 -39.84 -27.74 -7.07
C ALA A 630 -41.34 -27.39 -6.96
N LEU A 631 -41.93 -27.60 -5.78
CA LEU A 631 -43.34 -27.26 -5.52
C LEU A 631 -43.60 -25.76 -5.53
N HIS A 632 -42.68 -24.92 -5.04
CA HIS A 632 -42.86 -23.47 -5.04
C HIS A 632 -42.85 -22.88 -6.46
N TYR A 633 -41.94 -23.35 -7.33
CA TYR A 633 -41.84 -22.89 -8.72
C TYR A 633 -43.03 -23.36 -9.59
N CYS A 634 -43.52 -24.58 -9.41
CA CYS A 634 -44.72 -25.06 -10.13
C CYS A 634 -46.00 -24.30 -9.77
N GLN A 635 -46.10 -23.68 -8.60
CA GLN A 635 -47.30 -22.93 -8.20
C GLN A 635 -47.38 -21.52 -8.81
N PHE A 636 -46.25 -20.84 -9.06
CA PHE A 636 -46.25 -19.52 -9.69
C PHE A 636 -46.56 -19.56 -11.20
N THR A 637 -46.20 -20.65 -11.89
CA THR A 637 -46.41 -20.80 -13.34
C THR A 637 -47.87 -20.98 -13.78
N ARG A 638 -48.83 -21.14 -12.86
CA ARG A 638 -50.25 -21.37 -13.21
C ARG A 638 -51.13 -20.12 -13.35
N THR A 639 -50.63 -18.93 -13.03
CA THR A 639 -51.49 -17.73 -12.91
C THR A 639 -51.45 -16.78 -14.11
N THR A 640 -50.57 -17.03 -15.10
CA THR A 640 -50.37 -16.11 -16.24
C THR A 640 -50.33 -16.81 -17.60
N ILE A 641 -51.27 -17.73 -17.85
CA ILE A 641 -51.58 -18.22 -19.21
C ILE A 641 -53.05 -17.97 -19.52
N ALA A 642 -53.33 -16.77 -20.03
CA ALA A 642 -54.57 -16.43 -20.72
C ALA A 642 -54.23 -15.94 -22.13
N VAL A 643 -53.80 -16.86 -22.99
CA VAL A 643 -53.51 -16.57 -24.40
C VAL A 643 -54.82 -16.19 -25.11
N ARG A 644 -54.95 -14.91 -25.49
CA ARG A 644 -55.96 -14.48 -26.45
C ARG A 644 -55.65 -15.07 -27.82
N ASN A 645 -56.42 -16.05 -28.24
CA ASN A 645 -56.40 -16.58 -29.60
C ASN A 645 -57.31 -15.73 -30.50
N PRO A 646 -56.81 -15.10 -31.59
CA PRO A 646 -57.60 -14.17 -32.39
C PRO A 646 -58.44 -14.88 -33.46
N ARG A 647 -59.55 -15.50 -33.07
CA ARG A 647 -60.64 -15.88 -34.01
C ARG A 647 -62.01 -15.69 -33.39
N LEU A 648 -62.96 -15.23 -34.23
CA LEU A 648 -64.35 -14.82 -33.93
C LEU A 648 -64.44 -13.46 -33.21
N GLY A 649 -64.96 -12.46 -33.91
CA GLY A 649 -65.27 -11.14 -33.35
C GLY A 649 -66.78 -10.89 -33.26
N VAL A 650 -67.16 -9.98 -32.35
CA VAL A 650 -68.38 -9.16 -32.34
C VAL A 650 -68.05 -7.86 -31.59
N ASP A 651 -68.67 -6.75 -31.96
CA ASP A 651 -68.46 -5.38 -31.45
C ASP A 651 -68.98 -5.09 -30.01
N VAL A 652 -68.71 -3.85 -29.57
CA VAL A 652 -69.56 -2.91 -28.79
C VAL A 652 -69.01 -2.40 -27.43
N GLU A 653 -68.53 -1.15 -27.50
CA GLU A 653 -68.66 0.01 -26.58
C GLU A 653 -68.58 -0.05 -25.03
N SER A 654 -67.65 0.78 -24.53
CA SER A 654 -67.81 1.77 -23.43
C SER A 654 -67.97 1.33 -21.95
N ALA A 655 -67.14 1.91 -21.07
CA ALA A 655 -67.60 2.83 -20.01
C ALA A 655 -66.46 3.40 -19.11
N ARG A 656 -66.41 4.74 -19.11
CA ARG A 656 -65.72 5.74 -18.28
C ARG A 656 -65.23 5.41 -16.82
N HIS A 657 -64.01 5.89 -16.54
CA HIS A 657 -63.59 6.75 -15.38
C HIS A 657 -63.50 6.20 -13.93
N ARG A 658 -62.26 6.29 -13.35
CA ARG A 658 -61.78 6.87 -12.05
C ARG A 658 -62.75 7.02 -10.83
N PRO A 659 -62.27 7.12 -9.56
CA PRO A 659 -61.00 6.69 -8.89
C PRO A 659 -61.36 5.99 -7.51
N PRO A 660 -60.86 6.29 -6.26
CA PRO A 660 -59.55 6.76 -5.71
C PRO A 660 -58.99 6.05 -4.42
N ASN A 661 -57.70 6.30 -4.11
CA ASN A 661 -57.07 6.62 -2.79
C ASN A 661 -56.94 5.67 -1.55
N ILE A 662 -55.65 5.37 -1.24
CA ILE A 662 -54.84 5.71 -0.03
C ILE A 662 -55.09 5.05 1.36
N HIS A 663 -53.96 4.64 1.97
CA HIS A 663 -53.63 4.19 3.36
C HIS A 663 -54.49 4.70 4.54
N LYS A 664 -54.66 3.94 5.66
CA LYS A 664 -53.66 3.70 6.75
C LYS A 664 -54.16 2.72 7.85
N HIS A 665 -53.20 2.21 8.66
CA HIS A 665 -53.32 1.71 10.06
C HIS A 665 -53.88 0.30 10.38
N LEU A 666 -52.95 -0.66 10.54
CA LEU A 666 -52.54 -1.34 11.79
C LEU A 666 -53.51 -1.41 13.02
N ILE A 667 -53.50 -2.58 13.70
CA ILE A 667 -53.70 -2.87 15.16
C ILE A 667 -54.96 -3.66 15.64
N LEU A 668 -54.68 -4.86 16.20
CA LEU A 668 -55.33 -5.67 17.27
C LEU A 668 -56.63 -6.51 17.09
N LYS A 669 -56.52 -7.74 17.65
CA LYS A 669 -57.52 -8.55 18.40
C LYS A 669 -58.78 -9.04 17.64
N CYS A 670 -59.16 -10.32 17.70
CA CYS A 670 -59.45 -11.06 18.93
C CYS A 670 -59.43 -12.59 18.74
N CYS A 671 -59.17 -13.32 19.83
CA CYS A 671 -59.59 -14.72 19.97
C CYS A 671 -61.08 -14.74 20.34
N GLY A 672 -61.87 -15.65 19.76
CA GLY A 672 -63.33 -15.74 19.99
C GLY A 672 -63.89 -17.12 19.64
N SER A 673 -64.43 -17.80 20.63
CA SER A 673 -64.65 -19.26 20.61
C SER A 673 -66.09 -19.71 20.35
N ALA A 674 -66.19 -20.79 19.56
CA ALA A 674 -67.10 -21.93 19.70
C ALA A 674 -68.62 -21.84 19.37
N SER A 675 -69.09 -22.99 18.86
CA SER A 675 -70.49 -23.51 18.87
C SER A 675 -71.43 -22.96 17.76
N LYS A 676 -72.37 -23.73 17.18
CA LYS A 676 -72.81 -25.15 17.41
C LYS A 676 -73.74 -25.65 16.27
N ILE A 677 -73.95 -26.98 16.20
CA ILE A 677 -75.18 -27.71 15.75
C ILE A 677 -75.48 -27.87 14.23
N SER A 678 -75.26 -29.12 13.75
CA SER A 678 -76.17 -30.00 12.94
C SER A 678 -76.71 -29.55 11.56
N SER A 679 -77.17 -30.41 10.64
CA SER A 679 -77.51 -31.85 10.69
C SER A 679 -77.54 -32.46 9.27
N ASN A 680 -77.55 -33.81 9.18
CA ASN A 680 -78.02 -34.65 8.07
C ASN A 680 -77.27 -34.60 6.71
N ALA A 681 -77.38 -35.60 5.82
CA ALA A 681 -77.51 -37.06 5.93
C ALA A 681 -77.40 -37.63 4.50
N GLY A 682 -76.72 -38.76 4.28
CA GLY A 682 -76.64 -39.44 2.97
C GLY A 682 -75.56 -40.51 2.94
N ALA A 683 -75.93 -41.76 2.67
CA ALA A 683 -75.13 -42.94 3.04
C ALA A 683 -74.74 -43.85 1.86
N SER A 684 -73.97 -44.91 2.19
CA SER A 684 -73.56 -46.10 1.41
C SER A 684 -72.16 -46.06 0.75
N SER A 685 -71.33 -47.11 0.79
CA SER A 685 -71.33 -48.32 1.66
C SER A 685 -70.01 -49.11 1.60
N ASN A 686 -69.58 -49.64 2.76
CA ASN A 686 -68.78 -50.87 3.00
C ASN A 686 -67.44 -51.11 2.24
N SER A 687 -66.33 -51.15 2.98
CA SER A 687 -65.76 -52.44 3.45
C SER A 687 -64.58 -52.29 4.43
N THR A 688 -64.48 -53.28 5.32
CA THR A 688 -63.66 -53.44 6.53
C THR A 688 -62.14 -53.53 6.35
N PHE A 689 -61.36 -52.97 7.28
CA PHE A 689 -60.11 -53.57 7.80
C PHE A 689 -59.84 -53.20 9.28
N SER A 690 -59.03 -54.01 9.97
CA SER A 690 -58.96 -54.14 11.45
C SER A 690 -58.10 -53.08 12.19
N PRO A 691 -58.42 -52.71 13.45
CA PRO A 691 -57.71 -51.65 14.19
C PRO A 691 -56.62 -52.20 15.14
N SER A 692 -55.34 -51.91 14.89
CA SER A 692 -54.26 -52.21 15.87
C SER A 692 -53.04 -51.27 15.86
N PHE A 693 -52.87 -50.40 14.86
CA PHE A 693 -51.62 -49.62 14.70
C PHE A 693 -51.66 -48.19 15.27
N PHE A 694 -52.85 -47.56 15.32
CA PHE A 694 -52.97 -46.14 15.69
C PHE A 694 -52.85 -45.85 17.20
N LEU A 695 -53.10 -46.84 18.06
CA LEU A 695 -53.12 -46.65 19.51
C LEU A 695 -51.70 -46.63 20.13
N TRP A 696 -50.71 -47.21 19.45
CA TRP A 696 -49.30 -47.14 19.85
C TRP A 696 -48.60 -45.88 19.35
N LEU A 697 -48.98 -45.36 18.18
CA LEU A 697 -48.38 -44.15 17.60
C LEU A 697 -48.68 -42.89 18.44
N MET A 698 -49.92 -42.75 18.92
CA MET A 698 -50.34 -41.60 19.73
C MET A 698 -49.80 -41.64 21.17
N LEU A 699 -49.49 -42.83 21.72
CA LEU A 699 -48.87 -42.93 23.05
C LEU A 699 -47.37 -42.59 23.00
N GLY A 700 -46.67 -42.96 21.91
CA GLY A 700 -45.28 -42.56 21.67
C GLY A 700 -45.12 -41.04 21.52
N LEU A 701 -46.02 -40.39 20.76
CA LEU A 701 -45.99 -38.93 20.57
C LEU A 701 -46.28 -38.14 21.84
N PHE A 702 -47.12 -38.64 22.76
CA PHE A 702 -47.42 -37.95 24.01
C PHE A 702 -46.29 -38.08 25.05
N VAL A 703 -45.57 -39.20 25.08
CA VAL A 703 -44.39 -39.38 25.95
C VAL A 703 -43.18 -38.59 25.43
N ALA A 704 -43.00 -38.48 24.10
CA ALA A 704 -41.99 -37.60 23.51
C ALA A 704 -42.21 -36.11 23.85
N SER A 705 -43.46 -35.66 23.93
CA SER A 705 -43.80 -34.25 24.21
C SER A 705 -43.58 -33.79 25.66
N LEU A 706 -43.26 -34.72 26.58
CA LEU A 706 -43.08 -34.44 28.02
C LEU A 706 -41.62 -34.42 28.49
N LEU A 707 -40.65 -34.68 27.59
CA LEU A 707 -39.21 -34.57 27.88
C LEU A 707 -38.54 -33.30 27.34
N CYS A 708 -39.24 -32.48 26.55
CA CYS A 708 -38.70 -31.24 25.99
C CYS A 708 -39.04 -30.01 26.86
N ARG A 709 -38.41 -29.91 28.04
CA ARG A 709 -38.28 -28.63 28.77
C ARG A 709 -36.85 -28.10 28.61
N ALA A 710 -36.74 -26.92 27.98
CA ALA A 710 -35.56 -26.06 27.97
C ALA A 710 -34.20 -26.73 27.64
N ALA A 711 -34.07 -27.27 26.42
CA ALA A 711 -32.78 -27.37 25.77
C ALA A 711 -32.54 -26.08 24.95
N THR A 712 -31.93 -25.07 25.57
CA THR A 712 -31.31 -23.97 24.82
C THR A 712 -30.07 -24.52 24.12
N ALA A 713 -30.25 -25.04 22.92
CA ALA A 713 -29.13 -25.44 22.06
C ALA A 713 -28.44 -24.19 21.51
N SER A 714 -27.61 -23.57 22.34
CA SER A 714 -26.51 -22.74 21.84
C SER A 714 -25.57 -23.67 21.06
N ILE A 715 -25.53 -23.53 19.74
CA ILE A 715 -24.49 -24.17 18.93
C ILE A 715 -23.20 -23.39 19.20
N THR A 716 -22.48 -23.81 20.24
CA THR A 716 -21.10 -23.39 20.45
C THR A 716 -20.26 -24.19 19.46
N VAL A 717 -19.90 -23.56 18.34
CA VAL A 717 -18.94 -24.15 17.39
C VAL A 717 -17.57 -24.18 18.06
N TYR A 718 -17.18 -25.34 18.56
CA TYR A 718 -15.80 -25.61 18.98
C TYR A 718 -15.04 -26.20 17.80
N GLY A 719 -14.09 -25.45 17.23
CA GLY A 719 -13.17 -26.01 16.22
C GLY A 719 -12.73 -25.09 15.08
N GLN A 720 -12.50 -23.79 15.30
CA GLN A 720 -11.85 -22.93 14.29
C GLN A 720 -11.04 -21.76 14.90
N ALA A 721 -10.36 -22.01 16.02
CA ALA A 721 -9.41 -21.06 16.61
C ALA A 721 -8.03 -21.20 15.94
N GLY A 722 -7.81 -20.51 14.81
CA GLY A 722 -6.54 -20.57 14.08
C GLY A 722 -6.51 -19.83 12.74
N GLN A 723 -7.66 -19.73 12.06
CA GLN A 723 -7.88 -18.89 10.88
C GLN A 723 -9.23 -18.20 11.06
N VAL A 724 -9.25 -16.87 11.02
CA VAL A 724 -10.48 -16.06 11.07
C VAL A 724 -10.58 -15.27 9.77
N THR A 725 -11.60 -15.58 8.98
CA THR A 725 -11.95 -14.85 7.76
C THR A 725 -12.44 -13.44 8.09
N LEU A 726 -11.89 -12.43 7.43
CA LEU A 726 -12.35 -11.05 7.54
C LEU A 726 -13.66 -10.88 6.75
N ALA A 727 -14.75 -10.53 7.44
CA ALA A 727 -16.04 -10.24 6.83
C ALA A 727 -16.56 -8.88 7.31
N VAL A 728 -16.19 -7.78 6.63
CA VAL A 728 -16.65 -6.44 7.02
C VAL A 728 -18.16 -6.30 6.82
N PRO A 729 -18.95 -5.84 7.82
CA PRO A 729 -20.39 -5.72 7.69
C PRO A 729 -20.78 -4.41 7.00
N ASN A 730 -21.07 -4.45 5.70
CA ASN A 730 -21.84 -3.40 5.04
C ASN A 730 -23.30 -3.47 5.51
N GLY A 731 -23.68 -2.55 6.41
CA GLY A 731 -25.00 -2.54 7.04
C GLY A 731 -25.59 -1.14 7.19
N THR A 732 -26.44 -0.75 6.25
CA THR A 732 -27.33 0.42 6.39
C THR A 732 -28.15 0.34 7.67
N ALA A 733 -28.33 1.49 8.35
CA ALA A 733 -29.01 1.56 9.64
C ALA A 733 -30.46 1.04 9.60
N THR A 734 -30.73 -0.15 10.15
CA THR A 734 -31.94 -0.52 10.92
C THR A 734 -31.93 -1.98 11.46
N ALA A 735 -30.78 -2.48 11.91
CA ALA A 735 -30.69 -3.69 12.74
C ALA A 735 -29.50 -3.58 13.70
N ALA A 736 -29.53 -4.30 14.83
CA ALA A 736 -28.34 -4.45 15.66
C ALA A 736 -27.30 -5.30 14.89
N PRO A 737 -26.04 -4.87 14.76
CA PRO A 737 -25.06 -5.55 13.93
C PRO A 737 -24.69 -6.92 14.51
N ALA A 738 -24.50 -7.91 13.63
CA ALA A 738 -23.86 -9.16 14.01
C ALA A 738 -22.38 -8.91 14.33
N THR A 739 -21.88 -9.51 15.41
CA THR A 739 -20.51 -9.31 15.89
C THR A 739 -19.51 -9.99 14.95
N VAL A 740 -18.93 -9.22 14.04
CA VAL A 740 -17.79 -9.65 13.24
C VAL A 740 -16.56 -9.66 14.12
N THR A 741 -15.94 -10.83 14.27
CA THR A 741 -14.66 -10.98 14.97
C THR A 741 -13.51 -10.59 14.04
N THR A 742 -13.02 -9.36 14.15
CA THR A 742 -11.67 -9.05 13.66
C THR A 742 -10.64 -9.79 14.53
N ALA A 743 -9.54 -10.27 13.94
CA ALA A 743 -8.45 -10.84 14.74
C ALA A 743 -7.88 -9.76 15.67
N ALA A 744 -7.36 -10.18 16.83
CA ALA A 744 -6.97 -9.26 17.91
C ALA A 744 -5.98 -8.16 17.46
N ALA A 745 -5.04 -8.49 16.57
CA ALA A 745 -4.09 -7.53 16.00
C ALA A 745 -4.72 -6.43 15.09
N TYR A 746 -6.01 -6.55 14.74
CA TYR A 746 -6.78 -5.61 13.92
C TYR A 746 -8.02 -5.10 14.66
N ASN A 747 -7.99 -5.12 15.99
CA ASN A 747 -9.04 -4.53 16.80
C ASN A 747 -9.01 -2.99 16.67
N THR A 748 -10.18 -2.35 16.80
CA THR A 748 -10.35 -0.89 16.68
C THR A 748 -11.04 -0.29 17.91
N THR A 749 -11.02 -1.00 19.05
CA THR A 749 -11.56 -0.51 20.32
C THR A 749 -10.74 0.69 20.80
N VAL A 750 -11.42 1.79 21.11
CA VAL A 750 -10.80 2.99 21.67
C VAL A 750 -11.38 3.23 23.06
N LEU A 751 -10.52 3.14 24.08
CA LEU A 751 -10.89 3.42 25.47
C LEU A 751 -10.85 4.92 25.76
N LYS A 752 -11.61 5.35 26.77
CA LYS A 752 -11.61 6.75 27.20
C LYS A 752 -10.38 7.00 28.08
N PRO A 753 -9.49 7.94 27.73
CA PRO A 753 -8.37 8.30 28.60
C PRO A 753 -8.88 9.00 29.87
N PRO A 754 -8.13 8.92 30.99
CA PRO A 754 -8.42 9.70 32.18
C PRO A 754 -8.28 11.21 31.89
N PRO A 755 -8.97 12.07 32.66
CA PRO A 755 -8.78 13.52 32.54
C PRO A 755 -7.36 13.93 32.92
N ILE A 756 -6.85 14.98 32.29
CA ILE A 756 -5.56 15.59 32.64
C ILE A 756 -5.59 15.99 34.13
N PRO A 757 -4.52 15.75 34.91
CA PRO A 757 -4.43 16.18 36.31
C PRO A 757 -4.76 17.67 36.48
N ASN A 758 -5.30 18.04 37.64
CA ASN A 758 -5.60 19.42 37.99
C ASN A 758 -4.80 19.82 39.25
N PRO A 759 -3.87 20.80 39.18
CA PRO A 759 -3.51 21.59 38.01
C PRO A 759 -2.81 20.75 36.90
N PRO A 760 -2.90 21.16 35.62
CA PRO A 760 -2.24 20.47 34.53
C PRO A 760 -0.70 20.53 34.68
N PRO A 761 0.04 19.50 34.21
CA PRO A 761 1.49 19.52 34.19
C PRO A 761 2.05 20.74 33.46
N ALA A 762 3.21 21.24 33.89
CA ALA A 762 3.86 22.37 33.26
C ALA A 762 4.31 22.01 31.83
N ALA A 763 3.81 22.73 30.83
CA ALA A 763 4.15 22.53 29.42
C ALA A 763 5.62 22.85 29.03
N ALA A 764 6.42 23.30 29.99
CA ALA A 764 7.86 23.48 29.87
C ALA A 764 8.52 23.30 31.24
N PHE A 765 9.67 22.62 31.25
CA PHE A 765 10.53 22.46 32.42
C PHE A 765 11.99 22.64 31.99
N THR A 766 12.85 22.98 32.95
CA THR A 766 14.30 23.12 32.71
C THR A 766 15.01 21.93 33.34
N LEU A 767 15.85 21.24 32.56
CA LEU A 767 16.76 20.24 33.08
C LEU A 767 18.18 20.83 33.15
N THR A 768 18.79 20.77 34.33
CA THR A 768 20.22 21.05 34.48
C THR A 768 20.98 19.75 34.31
N LEU A 769 21.42 19.47 33.08
CA LEU A 769 22.23 18.30 32.77
C LEU A 769 23.69 18.58 33.15
N GLN A 770 24.31 17.65 33.89
CA GLN A 770 25.75 17.72 34.15
C GLN A 770 26.52 17.32 32.89
N GLN A 771 27.63 18.01 32.64
CA GLN A 771 28.44 17.87 31.43
C GLN A 771 29.19 16.53 31.33
N SER A 772 29.37 15.83 32.46
CA SER A 772 29.93 14.49 32.54
C SER A 772 29.00 13.55 33.30
N SER A 773 28.84 12.32 32.81
CA SER A 773 28.13 11.25 33.51
C SER A 773 28.75 10.94 34.88
N SER A 774 30.08 11.09 35.03
CA SER A 774 30.78 10.92 36.30
C SER A 774 30.35 11.92 37.39
N SER A 775 29.72 13.03 36.99
CA SER A 775 29.24 14.08 37.89
C SER A 775 27.75 13.95 38.24
N VAL A 776 27.04 12.97 37.67
CA VAL A 776 25.64 12.67 38.00
C VAL A 776 25.61 11.51 38.99
N THR A 777 25.24 11.80 40.24
CA THR A 777 25.02 10.77 41.26
C THR A 777 23.75 9.97 40.94
N GLY A 778 23.82 8.65 41.03
CA GLY A 778 22.64 7.78 40.83
C GLY A 778 22.28 7.50 39.38
N LEU A 779 23.24 7.58 38.44
CA LEU A 779 23.07 7.00 37.11
C LEU A 779 23.00 5.47 37.17
N SER A 780 22.30 4.91 36.20
CA SER A 780 22.34 3.49 35.88
C SER A 780 23.69 3.05 35.29
N ILE A 781 23.84 1.74 35.09
CA ILE A 781 24.82 1.18 34.16
C ILE A 781 24.70 1.81 32.75
N PRO A 782 25.78 1.81 31.95
CA PRO A 782 25.74 2.24 30.55
C PRO A 782 24.78 1.37 29.72
N ILE A 783 23.81 2.01 29.08
CA ILE A 783 22.76 1.35 28.29
C ILE A 783 23.16 1.33 26.81
N LYS A 784 22.93 0.18 26.14
CA LYS A 784 23.14 0.02 24.68
C LYS A 784 21.92 0.51 23.91
N GLY A 785 22.11 0.96 22.67
CA GLY A 785 20.99 1.31 21.77
C GLY A 785 20.00 0.15 21.54
N THR A 786 20.48 -1.09 21.66
CA THR A 786 19.72 -2.34 21.59
C THR A 786 18.97 -2.69 22.90
N PHE A 787 18.60 -1.70 23.72
CA PHE A 787 17.96 -1.95 25.01
C PHE A 787 16.60 -2.63 24.82
N TRP A 788 15.74 -2.09 23.95
CA TRP A 788 14.52 -2.76 23.52
C TRP A 788 14.82 -3.70 22.34
N GLY A 789 14.46 -4.97 22.51
CA GLY A 789 14.38 -5.96 21.46
C GLY A 789 13.00 -6.64 21.45
N PHE A 790 12.91 -7.79 20.78
CA PHE A 790 11.66 -8.55 20.65
C PHE A 790 11.82 -9.97 21.17
N SER A 791 10.84 -10.47 21.92
CA SER A 791 10.64 -11.90 22.14
C SER A 791 9.61 -12.39 21.13
N VAL A 792 9.89 -13.51 20.46
CA VAL A 792 8.99 -14.08 19.44
C VAL A 792 8.68 -15.50 19.85
N GLU A 793 7.38 -15.77 20.04
CA GLU A 793 6.87 -17.12 20.30
C GLU A 793 7.32 -18.05 19.17
N MET A 794 8.00 -19.15 19.50
CA MET A 794 8.68 -19.98 18.51
C MET A 794 7.70 -20.46 17.43
N SER A 795 6.47 -20.77 17.81
CA SER A 795 5.42 -21.18 16.87
C SER A 795 4.92 -20.11 15.87
N VAL A 796 5.35 -18.84 15.94
CA VAL A 796 4.94 -17.78 14.98
C VAL A 796 6.06 -17.31 14.04
N ILE A 797 7.23 -17.96 14.06
CA ILE A 797 8.38 -17.62 13.19
C ILE A 797 7.96 -17.58 11.71
N THR A 798 7.23 -18.59 11.21
CA THR A 798 6.77 -18.64 9.82
C THR A 798 5.78 -17.53 9.44
N GLN A 799 5.10 -16.92 10.43
CA GLN A 799 4.17 -15.80 10.21
C GLN A 799 4.88 -14.43 10.16
N LEU A 800 6.08 -14.32 10.74
CA LEU A 800 6.78 -13.05 10.93
C LEU A 800 8.06 -12.96 10.08
N PHE A 801 8.84 -14.04 10.04
CA PHE A 801 10.19 -14.07 9.48
C PHE A 801 10.20 -14.63 8.06
N GLY A 802 9.16 -15.37 7.69
CA GLY A 802 8.99 -15.98 6.38
C GLY A 802 8.95 -17.51 6.46
N LYS A 803 8.56 -18.15 5.36
CA LYS A 803 8.28 -19.59 5.30
C LYS A 803 9.50 -20.44 5.71
N ASN A 804 10.65 -20.11 5.16
CA ASN A 804 11.90 -20.86 5.26
C ASN A 804 13.08 -19.96 4.83
N SER A 805 14.32 -20.45 4.86
CA SER A 805 15.53 -19.65 4.59
C SER A 805 15.60 -19.02 3.19
N SER A 806 14.87 -19.59 2.21
CA SER A 806 14.76 -19.07 0.84
C SER A 806 13.64 -18.03 0.66
N TYR A 807 12.71 -17.93 1.61
CA TYR A 807 11.53 -17.07 1.56
C TYR A 807 11.43 -16.21 2.83
N VAL A 808 12.34 -15.24 2.96
CA VAL A 808 12.38 -14.28 4.08
C VAL A 808 11.36 -13.16 3.90
N GLN A 809 10.68 -12.77 4.97
CA GLN A 809 9.64 -11.73 4.99
C GLN A 809 10.25 -10.33 4.79
N VAL A 810 10.19 -9.78 3.57
CA VAL A 810 10.77 -8.46 3.23
C VAL A 810 10.27 -7.31 4.14
N PRO A 811 8.97 -7.21 4.50
CA PRO A 811 8.52 -6.20 5.47
C PRO A 811 9.23 -6.27 6.84
N LEU A 812 9.58 -7.46 7.34
CA LEU A 812 10.38 -7.60 8.56
C LEU A 812 11.80 -7.06 8.36
N LEU A 813 12.44 -7.36 7.23
CA LEU A 813 13.78 -6.85 6.93
C LEU A 813 13.80 -5.32 6.93
N ASN A 814 12.76 -4.67 6.38
CA ASN A 814 12.61 -3.21 6.42
C ASN A 814 12.45 -2.68 7.85
N LEU A 815 11.64 -3.33 8.70
CA LEU A 815 11.53 -2.97 10.13
C LEU A 815 12.89 -3.05 10.82
N LEU A 816 13.58 -4.18 10.67
CA LEU A 816 14.86 -4.42 11.31
C LEU A 816 15.95 -3.48 10.79
N ALA A 817 15.90 -3.11 9.50
CA ALA A 817 16.75 -2.09 8.89
C ALA A 817 16.53 -0.70 9.54
N ASN A 818 15.27 -0.27 9.67
CA ASN A 818 14.93 1.00 10.30
C ASN A 818 15.31 1.07 11.79
N ILE A 819 15.26 -0.06 12.51
CA ILE A 819 15.68 -0.13 13.91
C ILE A 819 17.22 -0.12 14.02
N GLN A 820 17.96 -0.89 13.20
CA GLN A 820 19.43 -0.90 13.29
C GLN A 820 20.06 0.47 12.98
N GLU A 821 19.45 1.30 12.13
CA GLU A 821 19.95 2.66 11.87
C GLU A 821 19.96 3.55 13.13
N ARG A 822 19.08 3.25 14.09
CA ARG A 822 18.94 4.01 15.34
C ARG A 822 19.61 3.33 16.54
N ALA A 823 19.49 2.01 16.64
CA ALA A 823 19.97 1.20 17.76
C ALA A 823 21.36 0.59 17.52
N GLY A 824 21.86 0.61 16.27
CA GLY A 824 23.11 -0.04 15.83
C GLY A 824 22.96 -1.53 15.49
N ALA A 825 21.96 -2.21 16.06
CA ALA A 825 21.60 -3.61 15.82
C ALA A 825 20.14 -3.85 16.28
N VAL A 826 19.60 -5.04 16.05
CA VAL A 826 18.35 -5.50 16.69
C VAL A 826 18.61 -6.80 17.43
N HIS A 827 18.13 -6.90 18.68
CA HIS A 827 18.16 -8.15 19.44
C HIS A 827 16.79 -8.81 19.41
N VAL A 828 16.76 -10.10 19.10
CA VAL A 828 15.52 -10.89 19.02
C VAL A 828 15.71 -12.22 19.72
N ARG A 829 14.81 -12.56 20.64
CA ARG A 829 14.70 -13.87 21.28
C ARG A 829 13.69 -14.72 20.53
N ILE A 830 14.03 -15.98 20.28
CA ILE A 830 13.12 -17.01 19.80
C ILE A 830 12.84 -17.96 20.95
N GLY A 831 11.62 -17.99 21.48
CA GLY A 831 11.30 -18.68 22.72
C GLY A 831 9.80 -18.70 23.00
N GLY A 832 9.40 -18.39 24.23
CA GLY A 832 8.01 -18.46 24.67
C GLY A 832 7.60 -19.87 25.06
N ASN A 833 6.31 -20.07 25.30
CA ASN A 833 5.78 -21.32 25.84
C ASN A 833 6.10 -22.51 24.93
N THR A 834 6.08 -22.32 23.60
CA THR A 834 6.26 -23.41 22.63
C THR A 834 7.70 -23.90 22.51
N GLN A 835 8.68 -23.23 23.13
CA GLN A 835 10.06 -23.71 23.20
C GLN A 835 10.17 -25.02 23.99
N GLU A 836 9.33 -25.21 25.03
CA GLU A 836 9.47 -26.31 25.99
C GLU A 836 9.26 -27.69 25.37
N TYR A 837 8.42 -27.75 24.33
CA TYR A 837 8.09 -28.97 23.62
C TYR A 837 8.77 -29.04 22.23
N ALA A 838 9.63 -28.08 21.89
CA ALA A 838 10.22 -28.00 20.56
C ALA A 838 11.22 -29.13 20.26
N TYR A 839 11.14 -29.78 19.10
CA TYR A 839 12.06 -30.86 18.74
C TYR A 839 12.48 -30.85 17.27
N TYR A 840 13.66 -31.39 17.00
CA TYR A 840 14.29 -31.40 15.68
C TYR A 840 13.79 -32.53 14.78
N VAL A 841 13.58 -32.22 13.49
CA VAL A 841 13.48 -33.20 12.40
C VAL A 841 14.31 -32.77 11.19
N ASP A 842 14.75 -33.73 10.38
CA ASP A 842 15.59 -33.46 9.21
C ASP A 842 14.88 -32.56 8.17
N ALA A 843 13.57 -32.77 7.96
CA ALA A 843 12.76 -32.00 7.01
C ALA A 843 11.25 -32.05 7.36
N LEU A 844 10.51 -31.02 6.94
CA LEU A 844 9.05 -30.96 7.00
C LEU A 844 8.44 -31.15 5.59
N PRO A 845 7.31 -31.88 5.42
CA PRO A 845 6.77 -32.23 4.09
C PRO A 845 6.36 -31.03 3.22
N ASP A 846 6.08 -29.90 3.84
CA ASP A 846 5.63 -28.66 3.22
C ASP A 846 6.77 -27.65 2.96
N GLY A 847 7.99 -27.98 3.39
CA GLY A 847 9.17 -27.14 3.27
C GLY A 847 9.16 -25.87 4.13
N HIS A 848 8.39 -25.82 5.22
CA HIS A 848 8.53 -24.76 6.23
C HIS A 848 9.76 -24.99 7.13
N ALA A 849 10.29 -23.92 7.71
CA ALA A 849 11.34 -24.02 8.73
C ALA A 849 10.84 -24.69 10.04
N ILE A 850 9.56 -24.48 10.37
CA ILE A 850 8.87 -25.03 11.55
C ILE A 850 7.42 -25.46 11.25
N SER A 851 6.85 -26.32 12.09
CA SER A 851 5.43 -26.67 12.10
C SER A 851 4.90 -26.83 13.53
N LYS A 852 3.57 -26.79 13.73
CA LYS A 852 2.91 -26.98 15.03
C LYS A 852 2.20 -28.33 15.07
N GLU A 853 2.42 -29.12 16.12
CA GLU A 853 1.54 -30.24 16.42
C GLU A 853 0.18 -29.78 16.95
N LYS A 854 -0.88 -30.57 16.73
CA LYS A 854 -2.23 -30.22 17.21
C LYS A 854 -2.34 -30.48 18.72
N ALA A 855 -2.59 -29.43 19.50
CA ALA A 855 -2.92 -29.51 20.93
C ALA A 855 -4.38 -29.08 21.19
N ASP A 856 -4.97 -29.40 22.35
CA ASP A 856 -6.34 -28.98 22.67
C ASP A 856 -6.42 -27.46 22.94
N THR A 857 -7.08 -26.76 22.01
CA THR A 857 -7.40 -25.31 22.07
C THR A 857 -8.14 -24.84 23.34
N LYS A 858 -8.56 -25.74 24.23
CA LYS A 858 -9.28 -25.43 25.48
C LYS A 858 -8.39 -25.35 26.72
N ASN A 859 -7.11 -25.69 26.61
CA ASN A 859 -6.19 -25.70 27.74
C ASN A 859 -5.02 -24.74 27.47
N PRO A 860 -4.83 -23.66 28.27
CA PRO A 860 -3.71 -22.73 28.06
C PRO A 860 -2.33 -23.36 28.28
N THR A 861 -2.25 -24.59 28.82
CA THR A 861 -0.98 -25.28 29.13
C THR A 861 -0.71 -26.50 28.26
N GLU A 862 -1.63 -26.89 27.36
CA GLU A 862 -1.35 -27.85 26.29
C GLU A 862 -0.69 -27.12 25.12
N THR A 863 0.61 -26.90 25.27
CA THR A 863 1.39 -26.23 24.26
C THR A 863 1.65 -27.15 23.07
N PRO A 864 1.34 -26.75 21.83
CA PRO A 864 1.82 -27.42 20.63
C PRO A 864 3.32 -27.65 20.67
N ALA A 865 3.77 -28.89 20.45
CA ALA A 865 5.17 -29.13 20.13
C ALA A 865 5.49 -28.40 18.82
N VAL A 866 6.52 -27.56 18.84
CA VAL A 866 7.07 -26.95 17.62
C VAL A 866 8.10 -27.90 17.03
N ILE A 867 7.75 -28.49 15.91
CA ILE A 867 8.69 -29.27 15.12
C ILE A 867 9.55 -28.27 14.34
N TYR A 868 10.87 -28.29 14.53
CA TYR A 868 11.79 -27.41 13.81
C TYR A 868 12.79 -28.19 12.97
N THR A 869 13.26 -27.56 11.89
CA THR A 869 14.29 -28.10 10.99
C THR A 869 15.56 -27.28 11.10
N MET A 870 16.63 -27.72 10.43
CA MET A 870 17.88 -26.96 10.35
C MET A 870 17.69 -25.62 9.62
N ASP A 871 16.67 -25.53 8.77
CA ASP A 871 16.39 -24.35 7.96
C ASP A 871 15.88 -23.15 8.77
N LEU A 872 15.43 -23.37 10.01
CA LEU A 872 15.22 -22.31 10.99
C LEU A 872 16.50 -21.49 11.19
N PHE A 873 17.64 -22.14 11.43
CA PHE A 873 18.89 -21.42 11.71
C PHE A 873 19.45 -20.75 10.45
N TYR A 874 19.23 -21.34 9.27
CA TYR A 874 19.56 -20.69 8.00
C TYR A 874 18.66 -19.46 7.73
N LEU A 875 17.37 -19.51 8.08
CA LEU A 875 16.48 -18.34 8.02
C LEU A 875 16.98 -17.20 8.94
N LEU A 876 17.31 -17.50 10.19
CA LEU A 876 17.86 -16.51 11.13
C LEU A 876 19.22 -15.96 10.66
N SER A 877 20.10 -16.82 10.13
CA SER A 877 21.39 -16.43 9.56
C SER A 877 21.24 -15.55 8.31
N ASN A 878 20.28 -15.85 7.43
CA ASN A 878 20.01 -15.06 6.23
C ASN A 878 19.49 -13.67 6.61
N ILE A 879 18.62 -13.55 7.62
CA ILE A 879 18.22 -12.25 8.19
C ILE A 879 19.44 -11.50 8.72
N SER A 880 20.31 -12.14 9.53
CA SER A 880 21.55 -11.54 10.04
C SER A 880 22.57 -11.16 8.95
N SER A 881 22.46 -11.70 7.74
CA SER A 881 23.32 -11.35 6.60
C SER A 881 22.86 -10.07 5.87
N LEU A 882 21.60 -9.67 6.07
CA LEU A 882 20.96 -8.51 5.44
C LEU A 882 20.84 -7.32 6.39
N VAL A 883 20.63 -7.59 7.68
CA VAL A 883 20.53 -6.60 8.77
C VAL A 883 21.32 -7.10 9.98
N ASN A 884 21.80 -6.19 10.84
CA ASN A 884 22.52 -6.53 12.08
C ASN A 884 21.53 -7.02 13.18
N ALA A 885 20.74 -8.04 12.85
CA ALA A 885 19.90 -8.78 13.78
C ALA A 885 20.74 -9.85 14.49
N ARG A 886 20.51 -9.99 15.80
CA ARG A 886 21.21 -10.94 16.67
C ARG A 886 20.22 -11.67 17.56
N TRP A 887 20.52 -12.93 17.84
CA TRP A 887 19.53 -13.90 18.30
C TRP A 887 19.83 -14.39 19.70
N TYR A 888 18.78 -14.52 20.50
CA TYR A 888 18.78 -15.47 21.62
C TYR A 888 17.86 -16.64 21.27
N ILE A 889 18.19 -17.84 21.71
CA ILE A 889 17.41 -19.04 21.43
C ILE A 889 16.99 -19.68 22.76
N GLY A 890 15.69 -19.86 22.98
CA GLY A 890 15.16 -20.68 24.06
C GLY A 890 15.28 -22.16 23.73
N MET A 891 15.86 -22.93 24.64
CA MET A 891 15.97 -24.38 24.50
C MET A 891 14.89 -25.11 25.32
N PRO A 892 14.47 -26.32 24.89
CA PRO A 892 13.52 -27.13 25.64
C PRO A 892 14.08 -27.57 27.01
N PHE A 893 13.24 -27.54 28.05
CA PHE A 893 13.61 -27.93 29.41
C PHE A 893 12.52 -28.73 30.15
N ASN A 894 11.40 -29.04 29.48
CA ASN A 894 10.31 -29.86 30.02
C ASN A 894 10.73 -31.30 30.42
N ASP A 895 11.84 -31.84 29.90
CA ASP A 895 12.32 -33.20 30.14
C ASP A 895 13.83 -33.16 30.40
N THR A 896 14.22 -33.46 31.64
CA THR A 896 15.63 -33.48 32.06
C THR A 896 16.33 -34.80 31.79
N SER A 897 15.63 -35.79 31.22
CA SER A 897 16.23 -37.02 30.70
C SER A 897 16.76 -36.88 29.26
N ASP A 898 16.18 -35.95 28.48
CA ASP A 898 16.69 -35.53 27.16
C ASP A 898 16.49 -34.01 26.93
N PHE A 899 17.57 -33.25 27.13
CA PHE A 899 17.62 -31.81 26.90
C PHE A 899 17.57 -31.38 25.42
N ARG A 900 17.54 -32.33 24.47
CA ARG A 900 17.38 -32.06 23.01
C ARG A 900 18.31 -30.98 22.49
N PHE A 901 19.61 -31.18 22.74
CA PHE A 901 20.69 -30.22 22.48
C PHE A 901 20.85 -29.77 21.02
N GLN A 902 20.20 -30.42 20.04
CA GLN A 902 20.26 -30.07 18.62
C GLN A 902 19.96 -28.58 18.36
N ILE A 903 19.05 -27.97 19.15
CA ILE A 903 18.74 -26.54 19.03
C ILE A 903 19.96 -25.65 19.34
N VAL A 904 20.78 -26.03 20.31
CA VAL A 904 22.01 -25.30 20.70
C VAL A 904 23.15 -25.60 19.74
N GLU A 905 23.31 -26.88 19.37
CA GLU A 905 24.32 -27.33 18.39
C GLU A 905 24.19 -26.57 17.06
N TYR A 906 22.99 -26.51 16.50
CA TYR A 906 22.76 -25.79 15.23
C TYR A 906 22.76 -24.27 15.39
N ALA A 907 22.30 -23.72 16.53
CA ALA A 907 22.40 -22.29 16.80
C ALA A 907 23.87 -21.82 16.85
N GLU A 908 24.74 -22.52 17.59
CA GLU A 908 26.17 -22.19 17.64
C GLU A 908 26.86 -22.38 16.29
N ALA A 909 26.60 -23.51 15.62
CA ALA A 909 27.26 -23.84 14.36
C ALA A 909 26.89 -22.92 13.19
N ILE A 910 25.63 -22.44 13.13
CA ILE A 910 25.11 -21.67 11.99
C ILE A 910 25.08 -20.17 12.28
N LEU A 911 24.67 -19.73 13.47
CA LEU A 911 24.57 -18.30 13.80
C LEU A 911 25.91 -17.72 14.27
N GLY A 912 26.75 -18.53 14.91
CA GLY A 912 28.07 -18.12 15.42
C GLY A 912 28.00 -16.83 16.23
N ASN A 913 28.73 -15.79 15.80
CA ASN A 913 28.77 -14.48 16.47
C ASN A 913 27.42 -13.71 16.51
N ASN A 914 26.40 -14.18 15.78
CA ASN A 914 25.05 -13.62 15.83
C ASN A 914 24.20 -14.26 16.95
N LEU A 915 24.63 -15.37 17.57
CA LEU A 915 24.03 -15.91 18.78
C LEU A 915 24.56 -15.13 20.01
N LEU A 916 23.64 -14.59 20.80
CA LEU A 916 23.94 -13.81 22.02
C LEU A 916 23.85 -14.65 23.30
N GLY A 917 23.06 -15.72 23.28
CA GLY A 917 22.88 -16.62 24.42
C GLY A 917 21.72 -17.60 24.22
N VAL A 918 21.67 -18.59 25.11
CA VAL A 918 20.66 -19.65 25.13
C VAL A 918 19.86 -19.54 26.41
N GLN A 919 18.55 -19.37 26.32
CA GLN A 919 17.69 -19.42 27.49
C GLN A 919 17.39 -20.86 27.86
N VAL A 920 17.57 -21.16 29.15
CA VAL A 920 17.16 -22.40 29.79
C VAL A 920 15.87 -22.13 30.56
N ALA A 921 14.82 -22.89 30.22
CA ALA A 921 13.45 -22.75 30.73
C ALA A 921 12.73 -21.42 30.40
N ASN A 922 11.44 -21.52 30.08
CA ASN A 922 10.47 -20.42 30.05
C ASN A 922 9.62 -20.51 31.33
N GLU A 923 9.65 -19.48 32.18
CA GLU A 923 8.80 -19.39 33.38
C GLU A 923 8.78 -20.68 34.25
N PRO A 924 9.96 -21.18 34.72
CA PRO A 924 10.04 -22.44 35.47
C PRO A 924 9.26 -22.43 36.79
N ASP A 925 8.90 -21.26 37.30
CA ASP A 925 8.04 -21.10 38.46
C ASP A 925 6.57 -21.45 38.20
N LEU A 926 6.15 -21.51 36.92
CA LEU A 926 4.82 -21.96 36.50
C LEU A 926 4.73 -23.47 36.19
N TYR A 927 5.86 -24.18 36.09
CA TYR A 927 5.88 -25.60 35.69
C TYR A 927 5.00 -26.53 36.55
N ALA A 928 4.87 -26.23 37.85
CA ALA A 928 4.00 -26.99 38.76
C ALA A 928 2.50 -26.78 38.43
N ASP A 929 2.13 -25.58 37.98
CA ASP A 929 0.76 -25.21 37.64
C ASP A 929 0.39 -25.57 36.21
N HIS A 930 1.36 -25.56 35.29
CA HIS A 930 1.21 -26.06 33.92
C HIS A 930 1.36 -27.59 33.80
N GLY A 931 1.62 -28.30 34.89
CA GLY A 931 1.70 -29.77 34.94
C GLY A 931 2.97 -30.37 34.35
N HIS A 932 3.96 -29.54 33.99
CA HIS A 932 5.27 -29.94 33.48
C HIS A 932 6.15 -30.55 34.59
N ARG A 933 5.86 -30.21 35.85
CA ARG A 933 6.46 -30.78 37.06
C ARG A 933 5.39 -31.09 38.11
N ASN A 934 5.79 -31.80 39.17
CA ASN A 934 4.92 -32.06 40.31
C ASN A 934 4.62 -30.76 41.10
N LYS A 935 3.55 -30.76 41.91
CA LYS A 935 3.16 -29.62 42.77
C LYS A 935 4.15 -29.25 43.89
N THR A 936 5.24 -30.01 44.05
CA THR A 936 6.32 -29.73 45.00
C THR A 936 7.56 -29.15 44.34
N TYR A 937 7.51 -28.83 43.05
CA TYR A 937 8.61 -28.20 42.32
C TYR A 937 8.91 -26.82 42.91
N SER A 938 10.19 -26.54 43.13
CA SER A 938 10.68 -25.40 43.89
C SER A 938 11.94 -24.79 43.24
N PRO A 939 12.36 -23.57 43.65
CA PRO A 939 13.60 -22.96 43.18
C PRO A 939 14.83 -23.88 43.27
N GLN A 940 14.91 -24.71 44.31
CA GLN A 940 16.01 -25.67 44.46
C GLN A 940 15.93 -26.81 43.45
N ASN A 941 14.72 -27.25 43.07
CA ASN A 941 14.58 -28.27 42.02
C ASN A 941 15.05 -27.73 40.67
N TYR A 942 14.62 -26.51 40.31
CA TYR A 942 15.10 -25.83 39.11
C TYR A 942 16.62 -25.66 39.10
N THR A 943 17.21 -25.21 40.22
CA THR A 943 18.67 -25.06 40.37
C THR A 943 19.41 -26.38 40.15
N ASN A 944 18.90 -27.48 40.73
CA ASN A 944 19.48 -28.81 40.53
C ASN A 944 19.33 -29.32 39.08
N GLU A 945 18.18 -29.07 38.44
CA GLU A 945 17.93 -29.45 37.04
C GLU A 945 18.80 -28.63 36.07
N PHE A 946 19.03 -27.35 36.36
CA PHE A 946 19.97 -26.50 35.62
C PHE A 946 21.41 -27.04 35.73
N GLY A 947 21.83 -27.51 36.91
CA GLY A 947 23.11 -28.18 37.10
C GLY A 947 23.25 -29.50 36.31
N GLN A 948 22.16 -30.26 36.14
CA GLN A 948 22.13 -31.43 35.26
C GLN A 948 22.35 -31.03 33.80
N LEU A 949 21.70 -29.95 33.33
CA LEU A 949 21.89 -29.40 31.99
C LEU A 949 23.32 -28.89 31.79
N VAL A 950 23.88 -28.11 32.72
CA VAL A 950 25.27 -27.64 32.66
C VAL A 950 26.24 -28.82 32.55
N THR A 951 26.03 -29.88 33.34
CA THR A 951 26.87 -31.08 33.31
C THR A 951 26.74 -31.84 31.99
N ALA A 952 25.52 -32.06 31.50
CA ALA A 952 25.25 -32.76 30.24
C ALA A 952 25.76 -31.96 29.03
N MET A 953 25.54 -30.65 29.03
CA MET A 953 26.05 -29.73 28.02
C MET A 953 27.58 -29.74 28.03
N ALA A 954 28.24 -29.66 29.19
CA ALA A 954 29.70 -29.71 29.29
C ALA A 954 30.30 -31.00 28.70
N ALA A 955 29.60 -32.13 28.81
CA ALA A 955 29.98 -33.39 28.19
C ALA A 955 29.73 -33.46 26.67
N ASN A 956 28.88 -32.60 26.10
CA ASN A 956 28.62 -32.54 24.67
C ASN A 956 29.72 -31.76 23.92
N GLY A 957 30.46 -32.46 23.05
CA GLY A 957 31.53 -31.89 22.23
C GLY A 957 31.08 -31.05 21.02
N ASN A 958 29.79 -31.13 20.64
CA ASN A 958 29.25 -30.36 19.51
C ASN A 958 28.94 -28.89 19.86
N ILE A 959 28.88 -28.56 21.15
CA ILE A 959 28.59 -27.23 21.69
C ILE A 959 29.92 -26.65 22.21
N PRO A 960 30.75 -25.95 21.42
CA PRO A 960 32.04 -25.46 21.90
C PRO A 960 31.92 -24.35 22.97
N VAL A 961 30.85 -23.56 23.00
CA VAL A 961 30.70 -22.44 23.94
C VAL A 961 29.81 -22.86 25.12
N LYS A 962 30.26 -22.61 26.36
CA LYS A 962 29.56 -23.09 27.58
C LYS A 962 29.04 -21.97 28.47
N ASN A 963 29.43 -20.73 28.23
CA ASN A 963 29.20 -19.55 29.08
C ASN A 963 28.09 -18.62 28.53
N THR A 964 27.14 -19.20 27.81
CA THR A 964 26.08 -18.52 27.04
C THR A 964 24.68 -18.71 27.63
N LEU A 965 24.54 -19.46 28.73
CA LEU A 965 23.23 -19.79 29.30
C LEU A 965 22.57 -18.57 29.98
N ILE A 966 21.24 -18.49 29.88
CA ILE A 966 20.43 -17.42 30.45
C ILE A 966 19.31 -18.06 31.29
N GLY A 967 19.10 -17.53 32.49
CA GLY A 967 18.03 -17.94 33.39
C GLY A 967 17.98 -17.06 34.66
N PRO A 968 17.04 -17.30 35.59
CA PRO A 968 16.04 -18.37 35.57
C PRO A 968 14.79 -18.07 34.74
N SER A 969 14.61 -16.85 34.22
CA SER A 969 13.41 -16.45 33.47
C SER A 969 12.10 -16.70 34.22
N VAL A 970 12.07 -16.43 35.54
CA VAL A 970 10.85 -16.55 36.36
C VAL A 970 9.80 -15.52 35.98
N SER A 971 8.52 -15.93 36.02
CA SER A 971 7.32 -15.13 35.69
C SER A 971 6.88 -14.16 36.79
N GLY A 972 7.19 -14.47 38.05
CA GLY A 972 6.79 -13.69 39.24
C GLY A 972 6.10 -14.48 40.35
N THR A 973 5.81 -15.77 40.14
CA THR A 973 5.34 -16.68 41.20
C THR A 973 6.47 -17.00 42.19
N TRP A 974 7.70 -17.08 41.70
CA TRP A 974 8.92 -17.02 42.51
C TRP A 974 9.57 -15.65 42.36
N THR A 975 10.02 -15.03 43.44
CA THR A 975 10.92 -13.87 43.30
C THR A 975 12.29 -14.36 42.82
N PRO A 976 13.07 -13.56 42.07
CA PRO A 976 14.39 -13.99 41.62
C PRO A 976 15.33 -14.33 42.79
N GLU A 977 15.22 -13.62 43.93
CA GLU A 977 15.94 -13.93 45.17
C GLU A 977 15.65 -15.33 45.71
N MET A 978 14.45 -15.88 45.50
CA MET A 978 14.17 -17.28 45.89
C MET A 978 15.03 -18.27 45.10
N VAL A 979 15.41 -17.94 43.86
CA VAL A 979 16.37 -18.72 43.07
C VAL A 979 17.81 -18.38 43.46
N TRP A 980 18.17 -17.11 43.62
CA TRP A 980 19.53 -16.72 44.03
C TRP A 980 19.97 -17.36 45.35
N ASN A 981 19.06 -17.42 46.33
CA ASN A 981 19.30 -18.00 47.66
C ASN A 981 19.53 -19.53 47.66
N THR A 982 19.37 -20.22 46.53
CA THR A 982 19.74 -21.64 46.38
C THR A 982 21.23 -21.86 46.12
N GLY A 983 21.97 -20.79 45.81
CA GLY A 983 23.34 -20.83 45.30
C GLY A 983 23.47 -20.72 43.78
N PHE A 984 22.36 -20.64 43.03
CA PHE A 984 22.31 -20.65 41.55
C PHE A 984 23.37 -19.78 40.85
N ILE A 985 23.55 -18.52 41.27
CA ILE A 985 24.55 -17.62 40.65
C ILE A 985 25.97 -18.11 40.97
N GLU A 986 26.26 -18.45 42.22
CA GLU A 986 27.60 -18.85 42.66
C GLU A 986 28.03 -20.18 42.03
N GLU A 987 27.10 -21.13 41.92
CA GLU A 987 27.36 -22.48 41.36
C GLU A 987 27.52 -22.46 39.83
N TYR A 988 26.76 -21.62 39.11
CA TYR A 988 26.71 -21.63 37.64
C TYR A 988 27.29 -20.38 36.96
N THR A 989 27.98 -19.49 37.69
CA THR A 989 28.50 -18.22 37.12
C THR A 989 29.34 -18.41 35.86
N ASP A 990 30.15 -19.48 35.77
CA ASP A 990 30.98 -19.74 34.58
C ASP A 990 30.18 -20.21 33.37
N SER A 991 28.95 -20.70 33.56
CA SER A 991 28.03 -21.11 32.48
C SER A 991 27.02 -20.02 32.10
N LEU A 992 26.76 -19.07 32.99
CA LEU A 992 25.78 -18.00 32.80
C LEU A 992 26.34 -16.83 31.96
N GLY A 993 25.72 -16.56 30.82
CA GLY A 993 25.95 -15.37 30.00
C GLY A 993 25.18 -14.14 30.49
N ALA A 994 23.95 -14.35 31.00
CA ALA A 994 23.10 -13.32 31.60
C ALA A 994 22.12 -13.89 32.63
N LEU A 995 21.55 -13.02 33.45
CA LEU A 995 20.44 -13.32 34.34
C LEU A 995 19.14 -12.73 33.75
N ALA A 996 18.02 -13.44 33.91
CA ALA A 996 16.75 -13.07 33.27
C ALA A 996 15.53 -13.27 34.16
N VAL A 997 14.52 -12.43 33.90
CA VAL A 997 13.13 -12.52 34.40
C VAL A 997 12.17 -12.29 33.25
N GLU A 998 10.94 -12.75 33.41
CA GLU A 998 9.83 -12.59 32.47
C GLU A 998 8.66 -12.03 33.30
N HIS A 999 8.02 -10.93 32.90
CA HIS A 999 6.96 -10.34 33.73
C HIS A 999 6.02 -9.45 32.93
N TYR A 1000 4.73 -9.76 33.00
CA TYR A 1000 3.65 -8.92 32.46
C TYR A 1000 3.03 -8.10 33.61
N PRO A 1001 2.68 -6.82 33.41
CA PRO A 1001 2.11 -5.97 34.46
C PRO A 1001 0.77 -6.44 35.04
N THR A 1002 0.03 -7.25 34.28
CA THR A 1002 -1.34 -7.72 34.56
C THR A 1002 -1.70 -8.82 33.53
N ASP A 1003 -2.89 -9.42 33.62
CA ASP A 1003 -3.35 -10.51 32.77
C ASP A 1003 -4.72 -10.26 32.14
N ASN A 1004 -4.94 -10.80 30.94
CA ASN A 1004 -6.26 -10.90 30.31
C ASN A 1004 -6.73 -12.37 30.21
N CYS A 1005 -6.37 -13.21 31.18
CA CYS A 1005 -6.59 -14.66 31.11
C CYS A 1005 -8.05 -15.06 31.36
N GLN A 1006 -8.80 -14.30 32.16
CA GLN A 1006 -10.16 -14.70 32.52
C GLN A 1006 -11.15 -14.68 31.35
N PRO A 1007 -11.20 -13.66 30.47
CA PRO A 1007 -12.11 -13.66 29.32
C PRO A 1007 -11.78 -14.72 28.27
N ILE A 1008 -10.51 -15.12 28.16
CA ILE A 1008 -9.99 -15.95 27.07
C ILE A 1008 -9.94 -17.43 27.49
N TYR A 1009 -9.49 -17.73 28.71
CA TYR A 1009 -9.27 -19.08 29.22
C TYR A 1009 -10.11 -19.44 30.45
N GLY A 1010 -10.83 -18.48 31.05
CA GLY A 1010 -11.63 -18.71 32.27
C GLY A 1010 -10.80 -18.84 33.55
N ILE A 1011 -9.52 -18.47 33.51
CA ILE A 1011 -8.56 -18.55 34.64
C ILE A 1011 -8.28 -17.14 35.17
N GLY A 1012 -8.09 -17.00 36.49
CA GLY A 1012 -7.77 -15.72 37.11
C GLY A 1012 -8.99 -14.82 37.35
N SER A 1013 -8.76 -13.52 37.44
CA SER A 1013 -9.80 -12.51 37.70
C SER A 1013 -10.16 -11.76 36.42
N PHE A 1014 -11.40 -11.26 36.33
CA PHE A 1014 -11.78 -10.38 35.23
C PHE A 1014 -11.22 -8.98 35.45
N HIS A 1015 -10.36 -8.52 34.53
CA HIS A 1015 -9.83 -7.16 34.48
C HIS A 1015 -10.58 -6.36 33.40
N ASP A 1016 -11.21 -5.25 33.78
CA ASP A 1016 -11.89 -4.34 32.84
C ASP A 1016 -10.85 -3.42 32.15
N PRO A 1017 -10.67 -3.50 30.81
CA PRO A 1017 -9.72 -2.65 30.10
C PRO A 1017 -9.92 -1.15 30.36
N GLN A 1018 -11.17 -0.69 30.52
CA GLN A 1018 -11.43 0.73 30.76
C GLN A 1018 -10.99 1.18 32.16
N THR A 1019 -10.92 0.26 33.12
CA THR A 1019 -10.45 0.51 34.48
C THR A 1019 -8.94 0.34 34.61
N GLU A 1020 -8.32 -0.54 33.80
CA GLU A 1020 -6.86 -0.72 33.74
C GLU A 1020 -6.13 0.39 32.96
N PHE A 1021 -6.74 0.95 31.90
CA PHE A 1021 -6.09 1.91 31.00
C PHE A 1021 -5.41 3.12 31.69
N PRO A 1022 -5.94 3.73 32.78
CA PRO A 1022 -5.25 4.79 33.51
C PRO A 1022 -3.88 4.38 34.11
N ASN A 1023 -3.65 3.10 34.40
CA ASN A 1023 -2.35 2.62 34.92
C ASN A 1023 -1.23 2.81 33.87
N PHE A 1024 -1.54 2.57 32.60
CA PHE A 1024 -0.63 2.76 31.46
C PHE A 1024 -0.32 4.24 31.14
N LEU A 1025 -0.99 5.18 31.80
CA LEU A 1025 -0.80 6.63 31.61
C LEU A 1025 -0.27 7.32 32.89
N ASN A 1026 0.21 6.53 33.86
CA ASN A 1026 0.70 6.99 35.16
C ASN A 1026 2.13 6.49 35.41
N HIS A 1027 3.11 7.40 35.42
CA HIS A 1027 4.53 7.08 35.63
C HIS A 1027 4.81 6.26 36.90
N THR A 1028 4.04 6.49 37.97
CA THR A 1028 4.16 5.72 39.23
C THR A 1028 3.96 4.21 39.02
N PHE A 1029 3.19 3.81 37.99
CA PHE A 1029 3.00 2.40 37.65
C PHE A 1029 4.29 1.79 37.10
N GLY A 1030 4.99 2.45 36.18
CA GLY A 1030 6.29 2.01 35.66
C GLY A 1030 7.35 1.89 36.75
N VAL A 1031 7.37 2.82 37.71
CA VAL A 1031 8.25 2.78 38.89
C VAL A 1031 7.94 1.55 39.76
N THR A 1032 6.66 1.34 40.12
CA THR A 1032 6.21 0.20 40.93
C THR A 1032 6.54 -1.15 40.28
N LEU A 1033 6.42 -1.26 38.94
CA LEU A 1033 6.75 -2.49 38.20
C LEU A 1033 8.24 -2.84 38.22
N CYS A 1034 9.13 -1.86 38.45
CA CYS A 1034 10.58 -2.07 38.52
C CYS A 1034 11.09 -2.26 39.97
N GLU A 1035 10.35 -1.75 40.96
CA GLU A 1035 10.75 -1.77 42.37
C GLU A 1035 11.17 -3.15 42.91
N PRO A 1036 10.47 -4.27 42.61
CA PRO A 1036 10.87 -5.61 43.07
C PRO A 1036 12.26 -6.05 42.59
N TYR A 1037 12.73 -5.52 41.45
CA TYR A 1037 13.94 -5.97 40.78
C TYR A 1037 15.19 -5.17 41.18
N LEU A 1038 15.06 -4.07 41.93
CA LEU A 1038 16.18 -3.19 42.30
C LEU A 1038 17.32 -3.91 43.04
N ASN A 1039 16.98 -4.88 43.89
CA ASN A 1039 17.96 -5.72 44.58
C ASN A 1039 18.60 -6.74 43.62
N SER A 1040 17.80 -7.41 42.81
CA SER A 1040 18.28 -8.38 41.82
C SER A 1040 19.18 -7.78 40.74
N THR A 1041 18.93 -6.55 40.26
CA THR A 1041 19.83 -5.88 39.31
C THR A 1041 21.15 -5.45 39.97
N ALA A 1042 21.17 -5.18 41.28
CA ALA A 1042 22.40 -4.97 42.03
C ALA A 1042 23.19 -6.27 42.24
N ILE A 1043 22.52 -7.40 42.53
CA ILE A 1043 23.13 -8.73 42.61
C ILE A 1043 23.75 -9.13 41.26
N ALA A 1044 23.02 -8.93 40.15
CA ALA A 1044 23.52 -9.22 38.80
C ALA A 1044 24.81 -8.44 38.48
N GLN A 1045 24.85 -7.14 38.81
CA GLN A 1045 26.05 -6.31 38.66
C GLN A 1045 27.23 -6.81 39.51
N GLN A 1046 26.99 -7.22 40.76
CA GLN A 1046 28.03 -7.79 41.63
C GLN A 1046 28.59 -9.10 41.07
N ALA A 1047 27.75 -9.92 40.42
CA ALA A 1047 28.15 -11.11 39.70
C ALA A 1047 28.76 -10.84 38.30
N GLY A 1048 28.82 -9.57 37.86
CA GLY A 1048 29.31 -9.20 36.54
C GLY A 1048 28.42 -9.66 35.37
N LYS A 1049 27.13 -9.91 35.62
CA LYS A 1049 26.16 -10.42 34.64
C LYS A 1049 25.17 -9.33 34.20
N PRO A 1050 24.80 -9.28 32.91
CA PRO A 1050 23.62 -8.53 32.47
C PRO A 1050 22.34 -9.04 33.16
N PHE A 1051 21.39 -8.15 33.41
CA PHE A 1051 20.04 -8.49 33.89
C PHE A 1051 19.01 -8.13 32.83
N LEU A 1052 18.18 -9.08 32.39
CA LEU A 1052 17.29 -8.94 31.24
C LEU A 1052 15.82 -9.13 31.62
N MET A 1053 14.95 -8.25 31.11
CA MET A 1053 13.50 -8.50 31.03
C MET A 1053 13.25 -9.27 29.73
N PHE A 1054 13.32 -10.59 29.81
CA PHE A 1054 13.45 -11.47 28.64
C PHE A 1054 12.10 -11.80 27.98
N GLU A 1055 11.02 -11.50 28.68
CA GLU A 1055 9.68 -11.39 28.14
C GLU A 1055 8.86 -10.36 28.92
N THR A 1056 8.21 -9.45 28.20
CA THR A 1056 7.15 -8.61 28.74
C THR A 1056 6.26 -8.10 27.61
N ASN A 1057 5.03 -7.70 27.95
CA ASN A 1057 4.22 -6.80 27.14
C ASN A 1057 3.10 -6.22 28.04
N SER A 1058 2.13 -5.49 27.50
CA SER A 1058 1.10 -4.79 28.29
C SER A 1058 0.32 -5.69 29.27
N ALA A 1059 0.01 -6.93 28.88
CA ALA A 1059 -0.64 -7.93 29.73
C ALA A 1059 -0.43 -9.34 29.15
N SER A 1060 -0.40 -10.37 30.00
CA SER A 1060 -0.30 -11.76 29.55
C SER A 1060 -1.62 -12.24 28.92
N CYS A 1061 -1.66 -13.51 28.48
CA CYS A 1061 -2.82 -14.10 27.79
C CYS A 1061 -3.29 -13.36 26.52
N GLY A 1062 -2.42 -12.53 25.92
CA GLY A 1062 -2.65 -11.89 24.63
C GLY A 1062 -2.96 -10.39 24.67
N GLY A 1063 -2.94 -9.75 25.85
CA GLY A 1063 -3.19 -8.31 25.95
C GLY A 1063 -4.67 -7.93 25.98
N PHE A 1064 -4.95 -6.63 26.15
CA PHE A 1064 -6.31 -6.08 26.18
C PHE A 1064 -6.62 -5.26 24.91
N PRO A 1065 -7.83 -5.38 24.33
CA PRO A 1065 -8.30 -4.48 23.29
C PRO A 1065 -8.43 -3.04 23.80
N GLY A 1066 -7.92 -2.09 23.02
CA GLY A 1066 -7.94 -0.66 23.31
C GLY A 1066 -6.92 -0.17 24.34
N ILE A 1067 -6.14 -1.08 24.97
CA ILE A 1067 -4.91 -0.72 25.70
C ILE A 1067 -3.70 -1.06 24.83
N SER A 1068 -3.54 -2.35 24.52
CA SER A 1068 -2.30 -2.92 24.00
C SER A 1068 -1.98 -2.48 22.56
N ASP A 1069 -3.02 -2.22 21.79
CA ASP A 1069 -3.04 -1.73 20.41
C ASP A 1069 -3.14 -0.18 20.32
N SER A 1070 -3.00 0.53 21.46
CA SER A 1070 -3.17 1.98 21.56
C SER A 1070 -1.85 2.77 21.59
N PHE A 1071 -1.93 4.07 21.28
CA PHE A 1071 -0.81 5.02 21.52
C PHE A 1071 -0.46 5.14 23.02
N GLY A 1072 -1.38 4.84 23.93
CA GLY A 1072 -1.11 4.78 25.36
C GLY A 1072 -0.10 3.70 25.72
N ALA A 1073 -0.20 2.51 25.11
CA ALA A 1073 0.81 1.46 25.28
C ALA A 1073 2.19 1.85 24.72
N ALA A 1074 2.25 2.63 23.64
CA ALA A 1074 3.51 3.14 23.12
C ALA A 1074 4.20 4.14 24.07
N LEU A 1075 3.42 5.02 24.72
CA LEU A 1075 3.93 5.92 25.77
C LEU A 1075 4.37 5.14 27.02
N TRP A 1076 3.58 4.16 27.45
CA TRP A 1076 3.92 3.26 28.55
C TRP A 1076 5.21 2.47 28.29
N ALA A 1077 5.37 1.90 27.08
CA ALA A 1077 6.57 1.15 26.70
C ALA A 1077 7.85 2.00 26.75
N LEU A 1078 7.74 3.27 26.39
CA LEU A 1078 8.84 4.24 26.51
C LEU A 1078 9.17 4.51 27.99
N ASP A 1079 8.16 4.83 28.80
CA ASP A 1079 8.33 5.13 30.23
C ASP A 1079 8.86 3.93 31.02
N TYR A 1080 8.24 2.76 30.86
CA TYR A 1080 8.64 1.51 31.50
C TYR A 1080 10.04 1.06 31.04
N GLY A 1081 10.37 1.23 29.76
CA GLY A 1081 11.70 0.94 29.24
C GLY A 1081 12.78 1.84 29.86
N LEU A 1082 12.52 3.15 29.96
CA LEU A 1082 13.42 4.10 30.62
C LEU A 1082 13.54 3.82 32.13
N GLN A 1083 12.45 3.40 32.78
CA GLN A 1083 12.46 3.05 34.20
C GLN A 1083 13.20 1.72 34.48
N MET A 1084 13.10 0.72 33.60
CA MET A 1084 13.92 -0.49 33.68
C MET A 1084 15.41 -0.16 33.47
N ALA A 1085 15.74 0.69 32.49
CA ALA A 1085 17.09 1.16 32.26
C ALA A 1085 17.67 1.90 33.48
N TYR A 1086 16.89 2.82 34.08
CA TYR A 1086 17.23 3.48 35.35
C TYR A 1086 17.46 2.46 36.49
N SER A 1087 16.65 1.41 36.52
CA SER A 1087 16.72 0.32 37.51
C SER A 1087 17.84 -0.70 37.25
N ASN A 1088 18.78 -0.41 36.34
CA ASN A 1088 19.92 -1.26 35.94
C ASN A 1088 19.59 -2.56 35.20
N PHE A 1089 18.45 -2.64 34.52
CA PHE A 1089 18.29 -3.64 33.46
C PHE A 1089 19.29 -3.35 32.32
N SER A 1090 19.80 -4.42 31.69
CA SER A 1090 20.72 -4.37 30.56
C SER A 1090 20.00 -4.45 29.21
N GLY A 1091 18.74 -4.88 29.21
CA GLY A 1091 17.87 -4.97 28.04
C GLY A 1091 16.49 -5.54 28.40
N ALA A 1092 15.52 -5.34 27.51
CA ALA A 1092 14.14 -5.77 27.64
C ALA A 1092 13.58 -6.23 26.28
N MET A 1093 12.66 -7.20 26.29
CA MET A 1093 12.11 -7.83 25.08
C MET A 1093 10.58 -7.73 25.06
N MET A 1094 10.02 -7.03 24.07
CA MET A 1094 8.57 -7.01 23.85
C MET A 1094 8.12 -8.30 23.17
N HIS A 1095 7.19 -9.05 23.77
CA HIS A 1095 6.72 -10.32 23.23
C HIS A 1095 5.78 -10.16 22.02
N VAL A 1096 5.92 -11.07 21.04
CA VAL A 1096 5.13 -11.15 19.80
C VAL A 1096 4.52 -12.56 19.68
N GLY A 1097 3.19 -12.65 19.86
CA GLY A 1097 2.42 -13.90 19.93
C GLY A 1097 1.63 -14.25 18.66
N GLY A 1098 1.83 -13.51 17.56
CA GLY A 1098 1.13 -13.71 16.29
C GLY A 1098 -0.25 -13.03 16.22
N GLN A 1099 -0.97 -13.15 15.10
CA GLN A 1099 -2.14 -12.30 14.80
C GLN A 1099 -3.33 -12.40 15.80
N ASN A 1100 -3.35 -13.44 16.63
CA ASN A 1100 -4.41 -13.70 17.61
C ASN A 1100 -4.25 -12.93 18.94
N VAL A 1101 -3.20 -12.11 19.11
CA VAL A 1101 -3.00 -11.29 20.32
C VAL A 1101 -3.00 -9.78 20.01
N PHE A 1102 -3.45 -8.98 20.98
CA PHE A 1102 -3.59 -7.52 20.88
C PHE A 1102 -2.25 -6.78 21.06
N TYR A 1103 -1.32 -7.35 21.83
CA TYR A 1103 -0.11 -6.64 22.27
C TYR A 1103 1.03 -6.55 21.27
N ASN A 1104 0.85 -7.05 20.04
CA ASN A 1104 1.94 -7.17 19.08
C ASN A 1104 2.52 -5.78 18.72
N PRO A 1105 3.83 -5.52 18.98
CA PRO A 1105 4.47 -4.27 18.55
C PRO A 1105 4.46 -4.13 17.01
N PHE A 1106 4.53 -5.25 16.29
CA PHE A 1106 4.35 -5.35 14.85
C PHE A 1106 3.71 -6.70 14.49
N THR A 1107 3.09 -6.78 13.32
CA THR A 1107 2.67 -8.06 12.70
C THR A 1107 3.10 -8.06 11.24
N GLY A 1108 3.19 -9.25 10.62
CA GLY A 1108 3.65 -9.39 9.23
C GLY A 1108 2.89 -8.56 8.19
N MET A 1109 1.65 -8.12 8.50
CA MET A 1109 0.85 -7.22 7.65
C MET A 1109 0.91 -5.74 8.05
N ARG A 1110 1.29 -5.41 9.31
CA ARG A 1110 1.37 -4.01 9.78
C ARG A 1110 2.60 -3.28 9.21
N LEU A 1111 3.58 -4.04 8.72
CA LEU A 1111 4.83 -3.56 8.10
C LEU A 1111 4.69 -3.19 6.60
N LEU A 1112 3.45 -3.15 6.10
CA LEU A 1112 3.09 -2.62 4.78
C LEU A 1112 2.34 -1.27 4.88
N ARG A 1113 2.28 -0.68 6.10
CA ARG A 1113 1.54 0.56 6.44
C ARG A 1113 2.41 1.66 7.06
N GLN A 1114 3.72 1.44 7.15
CA GLN A 1114 4.75 2.42 7.53
C GLN A 1114 5.90 2.33 6.53
#